data_AF-A0AAC9D6T5-F1
#
_entry.id   AF-A0AAC9D6T5-F1
#
_cell.length_a   1.000
_cell.length_b   1.000
_cell.length_c   1.000
_cell.angle_alpha   90.00
_cell.angle_beta   90.00
_cell.angle_gamma   90.00
#
_symmetry.space_group_name_H-M   'P 1'
#
loop_
_entity.id
_entity.type
_entity.pdbx_description
1 polymer ?
#
loop_
_entity_poly.entity_id
_entity_poly.type
_entity_poly.pdbx_seq_one_letter_code
_entity_poly.pdbx_strand_id
1 'polypeptide(L)'
;MNIKKIKALFFILIPLLGYSQNNPLALWYTKPASQWEETLPLGNGRLGIMPDGGIETEKLVLNDITLWSGSPQDANNYKAYTFLPQIRELLLANKNSEAEQLINQNFVCTGPGSGSGDGANVQFGCYQVLGDMTLKFDYKTKSKAINYSRNLNIQTALASTQFTIDGVIYKREYFAGFGDDVLFVKLTSSKKGKLNFTVHLDRPEHFKTINNSDNSLVMTGQLNNGIDGKGMKYKAKVKAKTTDGTALYTNNTIEIKNATEVVLYISAGTNFKDQNFEDAVDKTLDAALQKKYQDQKKKHIENYQKLFNRVALNFGKSTKNASPTNERLDAFMKDPDSDTALPVLFYQYGRYLSISSTRVGLLPPNLQGLWAHQVQTPWNGDYHLDVNVQMNHWALETGNLSELNLPLKDLVKEMVPYGEKTAKAYYNADGWVAHVITNIWGFTEPGESASWGIAKAGSGWLCNNLWNHYLYTNDKAYLAEIYPIIKGAAQFYNSMLVKDPETGWLVTSPSVSPENSFFLPNGQDAHVCMGPTIDNQIVRELFNNVINASAKLGLDNDLRIELEKRLKLLPPSGIISPDGRIQEWLKPYKEPDPQHRHVSHLYGLYPAPLITPESTPELAEAAKKTLEVRGDDGPSWSIAYKMLFWSRLKEGNRAYKLLKTILRPTLATNINYGAGGGVYPNLLSAGPPFQIDGNFGATAGIGEMLIQSHAGFVELLPAMPDAWLKEGEVKGLKAEGNFTINMKWEKGKVTKYEILSPVPTKVKVKVNGELKEIISSKL
;
A
#
# COMPACT_ATOMS: atom_id res chain seq x y z
N MET A 1 -28.69 22.47 -25.12
CA MET A 1 -29.62 22.42 -23.97
C MET A 1 -29.28 21.18 -23.14
N ASN A 2 -28.96 21.20 -21.84
CA ASN A 2 -28.87 22.25 -20.85
C ASN A 2 -28.01 21.70 -19.68
N ILE A 3 -27.02 22.49 -19.27
CA ILE A 3 -26.38 22.70 -17.97
C ILE A 3 -26.58 21.66 -16.82
N LYS A 4 -25.43 21.20 -16.30
CA LYS A 4 -25.09 20.82 -14.90
C LYS A 4 -26.11 20.02 -14.07
N LYS A 5 -25.79 18.75 -13.81
CA LYS A 5 -26.09 18.10 -12.52
C LYS A 5 -24.79 17.82 -11.77
N ILE A 6 -24.34 18.81 -11.01
CA ILE A 6 -23.41 18.59 -9.90
C ILE A 6 -24.20 17.80 -8.85
N LYS A 7 -23.96 16.48 -8.76
CA LYS A 7 -24.39 15.72 -7.58
C LYS A 7 -23.51 16.17 -6.43
N ALA A 8 -24.05 17.00 -5.56
CA ALA A 8 -23.44 17.26 -4.26
C ALA A 8 -23.39 15.92 -3.51
N LEU A 9 -22.20 15.34 -3.35
CA LEU A 9 -21.96 14.35 -2.30
C LEU A 9 -22.28 15.06 -0.98
N PHE A 10 -23.36 14.64 -0.33
CA PHE A 10 -23.59 14.97 1.07
C PHE A 10 -22.50 14.25 1.88
N PHE A 11 -21.35 14.89 2.03
CA PHE A 11 -20.48 14.62 3.17
C PHE A 11 -21.29 15.04 4.40
N ILE A 12 -21.88 14.05 5.08
CA ILE A 12 -22.33 14.25 6.45
C ILE A 12 -21.09 14.75 7.19
N LEU A 13 -21.12 16.01 7.65
CA LEU A 13 -20.14 16.55 8.58
C LEU A 13 -20.26 15.76 9.88
N ILE A 14 -19.56 14.63 9.94
CA ILE A 14 -19.33 13.90 11.18
C ILE A 14 -18.35 14.76 12.00
N PRO A 15 -18.62 15.02 13.30
CA PRO A 15 -17.65 15.70 14.15
C PRO A 15 -16.34 14.90 14.14
N LEU A 16 -15.26 15.53 13.66
CA LEU A 16 -13.93 14.94 13.66
C LEU A 16 -13.40 14.95 15.10
N LEU A 17 -13.45 13.80 15.78
CA LEU A 17 -12.75 13.60 17.04
C LEU A 17 -11.25 13.50 16.77
N GLY A 18 -10.47 14.45 17.30
CA GLY A 18 -9.02 14.41 17.29
C GLY A 18 -8.48 13.98 18.65
N TYR A 19 -7.61 12.96 18.66
CA TYR A 19 -6.90 12.49 19.83
C TYR A 19 -5.41 12.89 19.73
N SER A 20 -4.98 13.80 20.60
CA SER A 20 -3.56 14.14 20.73
C SER A 20 -2.79 13.04 21.47
N GLN A 21 -1.55 12.77 21.07
CA GLN A 21 -0.67 11.79 21.69
C GLN A 21 0.49 12.49 22.41
N ASN A 22 0.77 12.05 23.64
CA ASN A 22 1.75 12.68 24.53
C ASN A 22 3.19 12.17 24.34
N ASN A 23 3.39 11.00 23.72
CA ASN A 23 4.72 10.46 23.43
C ASN A 23 5.23 11.02 22.09
N PRO A 24 6.51 11.41 21.97
CA PRO A 24 7.08 11.87 20.71
C PRO A 24 6.96 10.78 19.63
N LEU A 25 6.27 11.07 18.53
CA LEU A 25 6.24 10.23 17.34
C LEU A 25 7.13 10.85 16.27
N ALA A 26 8.41 10.50 16.33
CA ALA A 26 9.40 10.97 15.37
C ALA A 26 10.46 9.92 15.07
N LEU A 27 10.95 9.96 13.85
CA LEU A 27 12.19 9.31 13.46
C LEU A 27 13.30 10.36 13.56
N TRP A 28 14.46 10.04 14.12
CA TRP A 28 15.55 11.01 14.22
C TRP A 28 16.94 10.36 14.22
N TYR A 29 17.93 11.12 13.75
CA TYR A 29 19.28 10.64 13.45
C TYR A 29 20.31 11.72 13.76
N THR A 30 21.54 11.28 14.06
CA THR A 30 22.68 12.15 14.39
C THR A 30 23.67 12.31 13.22
N LYS A 31 23.34 11.76 12.05
CA LYS A 31 24.15 11.82 10.82
C LYS A 31 23.26 12.01 9.58
N PRO A 32 23.78 12.63 8.50
CA PRO A 32 23.15 12.61 7.19
C PRO A 32 22.88 11.18 6.70
N ALA A 33 21.92 11.01 5.80
CA ALA A 33 21.68 9.75 5.13
C ALA A 33 22.88 9.40 4.21
N SER A 34 23.33 8.16 4.27
CA SER A 34 24.41 7.60 3.45
C SER A 34 23.91 6.85 2.21
N GLN A 35 22.64 6.44 2.23
CA GLN A 35 21.91 5.82 1.12
C GLN A 35 20.45 6.31 1.10
N TRP A 36 19.74 6.06 0.00
CA TRP A 36 18.38 6.58 -0.18
C TRP A 36 17.41 6.05 0.89
N GLU A 37 17.58 4.81 1.34
CA GLU A 37 16.80 4.15 2.39
C GLU A 37 17.11 4.67 3.81
N GLU A 38 17.96 5.69 3.93
CA GLU A 38 18.14 6.45 5.17
C GLU A 38 17.47 7.83 5.11
N THR A 39 16.98 8.26 3.94
CA THR A 39 16.30 9.56 3.75
C THR A 39 14.92 9.58 4.42
N LEU A 40 14.35 10.78 4.60
CA LEU A 40 13.06 10.95 5.29
C LEU A 40 11.91 11.10 4.28
N PRO A 41 10.96 10.16 4.18
CA PRO A 41 9.84 10.29 3.26
C PRO A 41 8.88 11.36 3.73
N LEU A 42 8.63 12.38 2.90
CA LEU A 42 7.52 13.33 3.04
C LEU A 42 6.63 13.25 1.82
N GLY A 43 5.32 13.42 2.01
CA GLY A 43 4.38 13.48 0.91
C GLY A 43 3.06 14.08 1.32
N ASN A 44 2.32 14.61 0.35
CA ASN A 44 0.96 15.12 0.58
C ASN A 44 -0.11 14.26 -0.09
N GLY A 45 0.26 13.05 -0.50
CA GLY A 45 -0.53 12.10 -1.27
C GLY A 45 -0.47 12.29 -2.79
N ARG A 46 0.15 13.36 -3.29
CA ARG A 46 0.47 13.54 -4.72
C ARG A 46 1.95 13.78 -4.95
N LEU A 47 2.50 14.81 -4.30
CA LEU A 47 3.91 15.18 -4.39
C LEU A 47 4.68 14.61 -3.21
N GLY A 48 5.85 14.05 -3.51
CA GLY A 48 6.79 13.52 -2.53
C GLY A 48 8.13 14.25 -2.53
N ILE A 49 8.77 14.32 -1.37
CA ILE A 49 10.15 14.83 -1.22
C ILE A 49 10.90 14.00 -0.18
N MET A 50 12.15 13.64 -0.48
CA MET A 50 13.00 12.86 0.43
C MET A 50 14.38 13.52 0.59
N PRO A 51 14.58 14.38 1.60
CA PRO A 51 15.88 14.97 1.89
C PRO A 51 16.84 13.97 2.55
N ASP A 52 18.11 14.00 2.15
CA ASP A 52 19.20 13.25 2.80
C ASP A 52 19.81 13.98 4.02
N GLY A 53 19.59 15.29 4.13
CA GLY A 53 20.14 16.14 5.18
C GLY A 53 21.65 16.37 5.05
N GLY A 54 22.25 16.21 3.86
CA GLY A 54 23.68 16.38 3.63
C GLY A 54 24.18 17.80 3.94
N ILE A 55 25.39 17.93 4.48
CA ILE A 55 25.89 19.20 5.02
C ILE A 55 26.34 20.14 3.89
N GLU A 56 27.33 19.73 3.10
CA GLU A 56 27.88 20.52 1.99
C GLU A 56 27.05 20.39 0.72
N THR A 57 26.51 19.20 0.47
CA THR A 57 25.57 18.93 -0.62
C THR A 57 24.39 18.19 -0.03
N GLU A 58 23.20 18.75 -0.20
CA GLU A 58 21.96 18.08 0.14
C GLU A 58 21.24 17.66 -1.13
N LYS A 59 20.80 16.41 -1.16
CA LYS A 59 19.97 15.85 -2.23
C LYS A 59 18.54 15.69 -1.73
N LEU A 60 17.59 16.18 -2.52
CA LEU A 60 16.15 16.02 -2.30
C LEU A 60 15.53 15.28 -3.49
N VAL A 61 15.16 14.01 -3.29
CA VAL A 61 14.49 13.23 -4.33
C VAL A 61 13.03 13.66 -4.41
N LEU A 62 12.55 14.02 -5.60
CA LEU A 62 11.19 14.50 -5.85
C LEU A 62 10.37 13.42 -6.55
N ASN A 63 9.08 13.35 -6.21
CA ASN A 63 8.13 12.41 -6.82
C ASN A 63 6.77 13.09 -7.09
N ASP A 64 6.07 12.59 -8.11
CA ASP A 64 4.66 12.84 -8.35
C ASP A 64 4.00 11.48 -8.62
N ILE A 65 2.95 11.14 -7.86
CA ILE A 65 2.30 9.82 -7.93
C ILE A 65 1.84 9.43 -9.36
N THR A 66 1.61 10.43 -10.21
CA THR A 66 1.14 10.24 -11.58
C THR A 66 2.25 10.05 -12.60
N LEU A 67 3.52 10.16 -12.22
CA LEU A 67 4.64 10.13 -13.16
C LEU A 67 5.05 8.72 -13.59
N TRP A 68 4.49 8.28 -14.72
CA TRP A 68 4.73 6.95 -15.27
C TRP A 68 5.13 7.02 -16.74
N SER A 69 6.07 6.16 -17.14
CA SER A 69 6.31 5.85 -18.55
C SER A 69 5.23 4.91 -19.08
N GLY A 70 5.31 4.55 -20.36
CA GLY A 70 4.37 3.65 -21.02
C GLY A 70 3.16 4.37 -21.62
N SER A 71 2.20 3.57 -22.07
CA SER A 71 0.99 4.00 -22.74
C SER A 71 -0.07 2.88 -22.73
N PRO A 72 -1.33 3.18 -23.06
CA PRO A 72 -2.32 2.14 -23.31
C PRO A 72 -1.81 1.10 -24.32
N GLN A 73 -1.97 -0.17 -23.98
CA GLN A 73 -1.71 -1.31 -24.87
C GLN A 73 -2.91 -2.24 -24.88
N ASP A 74 -3.12 -2.92 -26.00
CA ASP A 74 -3.97 -4.12 -26.06
C ASP A 74 -3.03 -5.31 -26.22
N ALA A 75 -2.69 -5.95 -25.09
CA ALA A 75 -1.79 -7.08 -25.06
C ALA A 75 -2.55 -8.41 -25.07
N ASN A 76 -3.85 -8.39 -25.41
CA ASN A 76 -4.68 -9.58 -25.44
C ASN A 76 -4.34 -10.50 -26.61
N ASN A 77 -4.22 -11.80 -26.32
CA ASN A 77 -4.28 -12.82 -27.35
C ASN A 77 -5.73 -13.26 -27.60
N TYR A 78 -6.39 -12.66 -28.61
CA TYR A 78 -7.78 -13.01 -28.99
C TYR A 78 -7.96 -14.43 -29.56
N LYS A 79 -6.88 -15.21 -29.73
CA LYS A 79 -6.94 -16.64 -30.07
C LYS A 79 -6.73 -17.55 -28.85
N ALA A 80 -6.39 -17.03 -27.68
CA ALA A 80 -6.07 -17.83 -26.51
C ALA A 80 -7.21 -18.78 -26.10
N TYR A 81 -8.46 -18.30 -26.15
CA TYR A 81 -9.63 -19.12 -25.80
C TYR A 81 -9.78 -20.40 -26.64
N THR A 82 -9.25 -20.46 -27.87
CA THR A 82 -9.36 -21.67 -28.71
C THR A 82 -8.51 -22.82 -28.18
N PHE A 83 -7.50 -22.53 -27.36
CA PHE A 83 -6.64 -23.54 -26.73
C PHE A 83 -7.16 -23.99 -25.36
N LEU A 84 -8.12 -23.26 -24.77
CA LEU A 84 -8.67 -23.57 -23.45
C LEU A 84 -9.25 -24.99 -23.31
N PRO A 85 -9.98 -25.55 -24.31
CA PRO A 85 -10.44 -26.94 -24.23
C PRO A 85 -9.28 -27.94 -24.13
N GLN A 86 -8.26 -27.80 -24.97
CA GLN A 86 -7.08 -28.68 -24.97
C GLN A 86 -6.29 -28.56 -23.65
N ILE A 87 -6.11 -27.34 -23.13
CA ILE A 87 -5.48 -27.13 -21.82
C ILE A 87 -6.24 -27.90 -20.72
N ARG A 88 -7.57 -27.82 -20.73
CA ARG A 88 -8.42 -28.53 -19.76
C ARG A 88 -8.34 -30.05 -19.92
N GLU A 89 -8.34 -30.56 -21.16
CA GLU A 89 -8.16 -31.99 -21.43
C GLU A 89 -6.82 -32.51 -20.90
N LEU A 90 -5.73 -31.75 -21.08
CA LEU A 90 -4.42 -32.09 -20.53
C LEU A 90 -4.43 -32.13 -19.01
N LEU A 91 -5.02 -31.13 -18.35
CA LEU A 91 -5.12 -31.09 -16.89
C LEU A 91 -5.98 -32.24 -16.34
N LEU A 92 -7.10 -32.57 -16.99
CA LEU A 92 -7.93 -33.74 -16.65
C LEU A 92 -7.17 -35.06 -16.82
N ALA A 93 -6.23 -35.12 -17.76
CA ALA A 93 -5.35 -36.27 -17.95
C ALA A 93 -4.12 -36.28 -17.02
N ASN A 94 -4.03 -35.36 -16.03
CA ASN A 94 -2.87 -35.15 -15.15
C ASN A 94 -1.56 -34.85 -15.92
N LYS A 95 -1.68 -34.21 -17.10
CA LYS A 95 -0.59 -33.75 -17.97
C LYS A 95 -0.29 -32.27 -17.75
N ASN A 96 -0.01 -31.91 -16.49
CA ASN A 96 0.14 -30.51 -16.08
C ASN A 96 1.33 -29.82 -16.76
N SER A 97 2.46 -30.51 -16.93
CA SER A 97 3.64 -29.98 -17.63
C SER A 97 3.33 -29.64 -19.09
N GLU A 98 2.60 -30.50 -19.80
CA GLU A 98 2.18 -30.23 -21.17
C GLU A 98 1.15 -29.09 -21.25
N ALA A 99 0.24 -29.00 -20.28
CA ALA A 99 -0.70 -27.89 -20.17
C ALA A 99 0.03 -26.55 -19.94
N GLU A 100 1.02 -26.54 -19.06
CA GLU A 100 1.87 -25.37 -18.78
C GLU A 100 2.65 -24.92 -20.01
N GLN A 101 3.23 -25.86 -20.77
CA GLN A 101 3.87 -25.55 -22.05
C GLN A 101 2.91 -24.92 -23.05
N LEU A 102 1.69 -25.48 -23.18
CA LEU A 102 0.69 -24.95 -24.11
C LEU A 102 0.21 -23.55 -23.72
N ILE A 103 0.10 -23.27 -22.41
CA ILE A 103 -0.23 -21.96 -21.86
C ILE A 103 0.87 -20.94 -22.17
N ASN A 104 2.13 -21.28 -21.90
CA ASN A 104 3.27 -20.40 -22.20
C ASN A 104 3.33 -19.99 -23.69
N GLN A 105 2.88 -20.87 -24.58
CA GLN A 105 2.87 -20.61 -26.01
C GLN A 105 1.68 -19.76 -26.48
N ASN A 106 0.51 -19.89 -25.84
CA ASN A 106 -0.75 -19.40 -26.44
C ASN A 106 -1.67 -18.63 -25.49
N PHE A 107 -1.36 -18.56 -24.20
CA PHE A 107 -2.29 -18.09 -23.16
C PHE A 107 -1.66 -17.06 -22.20
N VAL A 108 -0.51 -16.50 -22.57
CA VAL A 108 0.12 -15.32 -21.91
C VAL A 108 -0.21 -14.03 -22.68
N CYS A 109 0.16 -12.85 -22.15
CA CYS A 109 0.04 -11.60 -22.92
C CYS A 109 0.85 -11.65 -24.23
N THR A 110 0.39 -10.93 -25.25
CA THR A 110 1.17 -10.71 -26.48
C THR A 110 2.16 -9.58 -26.30
N GLY A 111 3.26 -9.61 -27.04
CA GLY A 111 4.28 -8.57 -26.96
C GLY A 111 5.09 -8.66 -25.66
N PRO A 112 5.76 -7.56 -25.26
CA PRO A 112 6.68 -7.59 -24.11
C PRO A 112 5.97 -7.62 -22.74
N GLY A 113 4.65 -7.45 -22.69
CA GLY A 113 3.91 -7.32 -21.42
C GLY A 113 4.46 -6.16 -20.57
N SER A 114 4.71 -6.45 -19.30
CA SER A 114 5.43 -5.66 -18.30
C SER A 114 6.92 -5.44 -18.55
N GLY A 115 7.48 -6.04 -19.61
CA GLY A 115 8.93 -6.08 -19.81
C GLY A 115 9.63 -6.99 -18.81
N SER A 116 8.92 -7.98 -18.23
CA SER A 116 9.46 -8.86 -17.17
C SER A 116 9.97 -8.08 -15.95
N GLY A 117 9.26 -7.00 -15.58
CA GLY A 117 9.67 -6.08 -14.52
C GLY A 117 10.62 -4.96 -14.95
N ASP A 118 11.02 -4.90 -16.23
CA ASP A 118 11.85 -3.85 -16.86
C ASP A 118 11.05 -3.00 -17.86
N GLY A 119 9.94 -2.46 -17.37
CA GLY A 119 8.86 -1.78 -18.08
C GLY A 119 9.14 -0.33 -18.51
N ALA A 120 10.24 0.31 -18.08
CA ALA A 120 10.47 1.74 -18.31
C ALA A 120 10.44 2.14 -19.80
N ASN A 121 10.79 1.21 -20.70
CA ASN A 121 10.91 1.44 -22.14
C ASN A 121 9.92 0.63 -22.99
N VAL A 122 8.91 -0.01 -22.39
CA VAL A 122 7.83 -0.71 -23.12
C VAL A 122 6.47 -0.12 -22.76
N GLN A 123 5.43 -0.49 -23.50
CA GLN A 123 4.10 0.14 -23.35
C GLN A 123 3.50 -0.05 -21.95
N PHE A 124 3.77 -1.15 -21.25
CA PHE A 124 3.29 -1.33 -19.87
C PHE A 124 3.77 -0.20 -18.94
N GLY A 125 4.98 0.31 -19.15
CA GLY A 125 5.50 1.44 -18.39
C GLY A 125 6.03 1.10 -17.01
N CYS A 126 6.45 2.14 -16.30
CA CYS A 126 7.09 2.06 -15.00
C CYS A 126 6.82 3.35 -14.22
N TYR A 127 6.61 3.25 -12.91
CA TYR A 127 6.62 4.41 -12.01
C TYR A 127 8.03 4.95 -11.88
N GLN A 128 8.21 6.28 -12.01
CA GLN A 128 9.54 6.88 -12.08
C GLN A 128 9.71 8.05 -11.13
N VAL A 129 10.96 8.29 -10.73
CA VAL A 129 11.38 9.52 -10.04
C VAL A 129 11.06 10.77 -10.89
N LEU A 130 10.60 11.85 -10.25
CA LEU A 130 10.41 13.15 -10.92
C LEU A 130 11.75 13.81 -11.27
N GLY A 131 12.66 13.77 -10.31
CA GLY A 131 14.03 14.23 -10.44
C GLY A 131 14.63 14.55 -9.07
N ASP A 132 15.84 15.06 -9.09
CA ASP A 132 16.59 15.44 -7.91
C ASP A 132 16.76 16.95 -7.84
N MET A 133 16.43 17.53 -6.69
CA MET A 133 16.84 18.89 -6.37
C MET A 133 18.08 18.83 -5.48
N THR A 134 19.18 19.42 -5.94
CA THR A 134 20.44 19.42 -5.20
C THR A 134 20.76 20.83 -4.70
N LEU A 135 21.07 20.96 -3.41
CA LEU A 135 21.52 22.19 -2.79
C LEU A 135 23.01 22.08 -2.46
N LYS A 136 23.85 22.87 -3.15
CA LYS A 136 25.30 22.90 -2.92
C LYS A 136 25.67 24.12 -2.08
N PHE A 137 26.03 23.91 -0.82
CA PHE A 137 26.31 24.97 0.14
C PHE A 137 27.77 25.40 0.12
N ASP A 138 27.99 26.70 0.32
CA ASP A 138 29.31 27.28 0.55
C ASP A 138 29.32 28.05 1.89
N TYR A 139 29.81 27.38 2.93
CA TYR A 139 29.90 27.96 4.27
C TYR A 139 31.06 28.95 4.43
N LYS A 140 31.88 29.16 3.40
CA LYS A 140 33.09 30.03 3.43
C LYS A 140 34.07 29.67 4.55
N THR A 141 34.14 28.40 4.89
CA THR A 141 35.02 27.86 5.93
C THR A 141 35.37 26.40 5.66
N LYS A 142 36.41 25.90 6.34
CA LYS A 142 36.84 24.50 6.35
C LYS A 142 36.42 23.75 7.62
N SER A 143 35.76 24.42 8.56
CA SER A 143 35.31 23.81 9.81
C SER A 143 34.25 22.75 9.57
N LYS A 144 34.31 21.66 10.34
CA LYS A 144 33.34 20.57 10.27
C LYS A 144 32.07 20.91 11.03
N ALA A 145 30.95 20.35 10.59
CA ALA A 145 29.70 20.44 11.31
C ALA A 145 29.74 19.68 12.65
N ILE A 146 29.15 20.29 13.68
CA ILE A 146 28.92 19.68 15.00
C ILE A 146 27.43 19.79 15.37
N ASN A 147 27.00 19.06 16.40
CA ASN A 147 25.62 19.06 16.90
C ASN A 147 24.59 18.78 15.79
N TYR A 148 24.92 17.84 14.90
CA TYR A 148 24.05 17.46 13.80
C TYR A 148 22.83 16.68 14.32
N SER A 149 21.66 17.01 13.81
CA SER A 149 20.44 16.23 13.99
C SER A 149 19.53 16.38 12.77
N ARG A 150 18.90 15.29 12.34
CA ARG A 150 17.77 15.33 11.40
C ARG A 150 16.62 14.50 11.94
N ASN A 151 15.39 14.90 11.69
CA ASN A 151 14.21 14.19 12.15
C ASN A 151 13.01 14.35 11.21
N LEU A 152 12.09 13.39 11.27
CA LEU A 152 10.74 13.43 10.72
C LEU A 152 9.75 13.30 11.86
N ASN A 153 8.98 14.37 12.13
CA ASN A 153 7.88 14.35 13.08
C ASN A 153 6.59 13.93 12.35
N ILE A 154 6.10 12.72 12.63
CA ILE A 154 4.92 12.17 11.96
C ILE A 154 3.60 12.67 12.58
N GLN A 155 3.64 13.40 13.70
CA GLN A 155 2.45 14.09 14.22
C GLN A 155 2.12 15.36 13.44
N THR A 156 3.13 15.94 12.79
CA THR A 156 3.00 17.19 12.03
C THR A 156 3.33 17.04 10.55
N ALA A 157 3.84 15.89 10.11
CA ALA A 157 4.37 15.66 8.77
C ALA A 157 5.45 16.68 8.34
N LEU A 158 6.34 17.01 9.29
CA LEU A 158 7.46 17.94 9.07
C LEU A 158 8.77 17.18 9.24
N ALA A 159 9.71 17.39 8.32
CA ALA A 159 11.10 17.01 8.54
C ALA A 159 11.95 18.24 8.87
N SER A 160 13.05 18.04 9.59
CA SER A 160 14.03 19.10 9.83
C SER A 160 15.45 18.56 9.95
N THR A 161 16.41 19.40 9.61
CA THR A 161 17.85 19.17 9.77
C THR A 161 18.47 20.37 10.47
N GLN A 162 19.36 20.15 11.43
CA GLN A 162 20.08 21.20 12.16
C GLN A 162 21.53 20.78 12.41
N PHE A 163 22.47 21.72 12.28
CA PHE A 163 23.86 21.56 12.66
C PHE A 163 24.53 22.92 12.88
N THR A 164 25.75 22.92 13.42
CA THR A 164 26.54 24.14 13.66
C THR A 164 27.87 24.08 12.94
N ILE A 165 28.25 25.15 12.25
CA ILE A 165 29.57 25.36 11.63
C ILE A 165 30.07 26.75 12.05
N ASP A 166 31.27 26.86 12.61
CA ASP A 166 31.87 28.13 13.07
C ASP A 166 30.94 29.01 13.94
N GLY A 167 30.21 28.35 14.85
CA GLY A 167 29.25 29.01 15.74
C GLY A 167 28.04 29.61 15.02
N VAL A 168 27.78 29.24 13.76
CA VAL A 168 26.53 29.53 13.04
C VAL A 168 25.68 28.27 13.05
N ILE A 169 24.46 28.38 13.56
CA ILE A 169 23.47 27.30 13.53
C ILE A 169 22.72 27.40 12.19
N TYR A 170 22.73 26.32 11.44
CA TYR A 170 21.96 26.17 10.21
C TYR A 170 20.77 25.26 10.49
N LYS A 171 19.58 25.67 10.05
CA LYS A 171 18.37 24.85 10.14
C LYS A 171 17.68 24.76 8.80
N ARG A 172 17.13 23.58 8.53
CA ARG A 172 16.34 23.27 7.36
C ARG A 172 15.03 22.62 7.81
N GLU A 173 13.93 23.01 7.20
CA GLU A 173 12.59 22.48 7.48
C GLU A 173 11.89 22.15 6.15
N TYR A 174 11.24 21.00 6.07
CA TYR A 174 10.66 20.47 4.84
C TYR A 174 9.25 19.96 5.10
N PHE A 175 8.34 20.23 4.16
CA PHE A 175 7.02 19.58 4.13
C PHE A 175 6.39 19.61 2.75
N ALA A 176 5.49 18.65 2.52
CA ALA A 176 4.61 18.62 1.34
C ALA A 176 3.23 19.16 1.74
N GLY A 177 2.79 20.28 1.14
CA GLY A 177 1.62 21.02 1.61
C GLY A 177 0.29 20.27 1.43
N PHE A 178 -0.39 19.91 2.54
CA PHE A 178 -1.77 19.41 2.54
C PHE A 178 -2.75 20.58 2.35
N GLY A 179 -2.89 21.09 1.13
CA GLY A 179 -3.91 22.10 0.80
C GLY A 179 -3.49 23.14 -0.24
N ASP A 180 -2.21 23.16 -0.64
CA ASP A 180 -1.72 24.02 -1.72
C ASP A 180 -0.93 23.25 -2.79
N ASP A 181 -0.69 21.94 -2.61
CA ASP A 181 0.06 21.11 -3.57
C ASP A 181 1.42 21.68 -4.00
N VAL A 182 2.12 22.25 -3.02
CA VAL A 182 3.50 22.76 -3.13
C VAL A 182 4.37 22.06 -2.09
N LEU A 183 5.60 21.72 -2.47
CA LEU A 183 6.66 21.31 -1.54
C LEU A 183 7.41 22.54 -1.06
N PHE A 184 7.75 22.57 0.23
CA PHE A 184 8.43 23.69 0.86
C PHE A 184 9.75 23.23 1.45
N VAL A 185 10.80 24.04 1.22
CA VAL A 185 12.10 23.89 1.88
C VAL A 185 12.50 25.23 2.47
N LYS A 186 12.45 25.36 3.78
CA LYS A 186 12.88 26.56 4.51
C LYS A 186 14.27 26.37 5.07
N LEU A 187 15.19 27.26 4.74
CA LEU A 187 16.57 27.28 5.20
C LEU A 187 16.83 28.54 6.01
N THR A 188 17.51 28.42 7.15
CA THR A 188 17.84 29.54 8.03
C THR A 188 19.27 29.42 8.55
N SER A 189 19.91 30.57 8.80
CA SER A 189 21.18 30.66 9.53
C SER A 189 21.02 31.58 10.75
N SER A 190 21.72 31.29 11.85
CA SER A 190 21.62 32.09 13.07
C SER A 190 22.39 33.41 13.05
N LYS A 191 23.19 33.66 12.01
CA LYS A 191 23.94 34.91 11.80
C LYS A 191 23.59 35.48 10.44
N LYS A 192 23.40 36.80 10.38
CA LYS A 192 22.98 37.51 9.17
C LYS A 192 23.92 37.22 8.00
N GLY A 193 23.34 36.91 6.83
CA GLY A 193 24.05 36.77 5.57
C GLY A 193 24.95 35.55 5.45
N LYS A 194 24.71 34.48 6.22
CA LYS A 194 25.54 33.27 6.23
C LYS A 194 25.02 32.10 5.40
N LEU A 195 23.87 32.24 4.73
CA LEU A 195 23.40 31.28 3.74
C LEU A 195 23.92 31.64 2.34
N ASN A 196 24.74 30.74 1.78
CA ASN A 196 25.19 30.78 0.40
C ASN A 196 25.08 29.37 -0.16
N PHE A 197 24.33 29.20 -1.25
CA PHE A 197 24.18 27.90 -1.89
C PHE A 197 23.63 28.03 -3.30
N THR A 198 23.83 26.98 -4.10
CA THR A 198 23.27 26.87 -5.45
C THR A 198 22.23 25.76 -5.49
N VAL A 199 21.07 26.07 -6.08
CA VAL A 199 19.99 25.12 -6.36
C VAL A 199 20.14 24.59 -7.78
N HIS A 200 20.20 23.26 -7.90
CA HIS A 200 20.11 22.54 -9.16
C HIS A 200 18.85 21.67 -9.16
N LEU A 201 18.28 21.48 -10.34
CA LEU A 201 17.17 20.56 -10.57
C LEU A 201 17.47 19.74 -11.82
N ASP A 202 17.59 18.43 -11.67
CA ASP A 202 17.91 17.51 -12.75
C ASP A 202 17.19 16.16 -12.59
N ARG A 203 17.40 15.28 -13.57
CA ARG A 203 16.87 13.93 -13.63
C ARG A 203 17.89 13.07 -14.40
N PRO A 204 17.95 11.74 -14.23
CA PRO A 204 18.87 10.91 -15.01
C PRO A 204 18.74 11.04 -16.54
N GLU A 205 17.52 11.25 -17.05
CA GLU A 205 17.22 11.29 -18.49
C GLU A 205 15.95 12.11 -18.79
N HIS A 206 15.69 12.36 -20.08
CA HIS A 206 14.44 12.95 -20.60
C HIS A 206 14.01 14.29 -19.99
N PHE A 207 14.97 15.13 -19.61
CA PHE A 207 14.69 16.43 -18.99
C PHE A 207 15.42 17.58 -19.68
N LYS A 208 14.86 18.78 -19.50
CA LYS A 208 15.51 20.05 -19.77
C LYS A 208 15.21 20.99 -18.61
N THR A 209 16.26 21.57 -18.03
CA THR A 209 16.14 22.57 -16.96
C THR A 209 16.60 23.94 -17.47
N ILE A 210 15.77 24.95 -17.30
CA ILE A 210 16.06 26.34 -17.68
C ILE A 210 15.64 27.30 -16.59
N ASN A 211 16.24 28.49 -16.57
CA ASN A 211 15.64 29.64 -15.91
C ASN A 211 14.66 30.33 -16.84
N ASN A 212 13.42 30.47 -16.38
CA ASN A 212 12.37 31.15 -17.10
C ASN A 212 12.39 32.67 -16.81
N SER A 213 11.74 33.45 -17.67
CA SER A 213 11.73 34.93 -17.61
C SER A 213 11.10 35.50 -16.34
N ASP A 214 10.31 34.71 -15.62
CA ASP A 214 9.64 35.08 -14.37
C ASP A 214 10.50 34.79 -13.11
N ASN A 215 11.82 34.65 -13.28
CA ASN A 215 12.78 34.29 -12.23
C ASN A 215 12.37 32.99 -11.52
N SER A 216 12.29 31.91 -12.30
CA SER A 216 12.04 30.56 -11.79
C SER A 216 12.93 29.54 -12.47
N LEU A 217 13.29 28.50 -11.73
CA LEU A 217 13.97 27.33 -12.28
C LEU A 217 12.91 26.30 -12.68
N VAL A 218 12.85 25.96 -13.97
CA VAL A 218 11.83 25.08 -14.55
C VAL A 218 12.49 23.87 -15.18
N MET A 219 12.10 22.68 -14.76
CA MET A 219 12.42 21.42 -15.40
C MET A 219 11.18 20.86 -16.11
N THR A 220 11.32 20.54 -17.39
CA THR A 220 10.29 19.90 -18.21
C THR A 220 10.83 18.64 -18.87
N GLY A 221 9.98 17.68 -19.15
CA GLY A 221 10.37 16.48 -19.87
C GLY A 221 9.18 15.72 -20.46
N GLN A 222 9.51 14.70 -21.26
CA GLN A 222 8.55 13.77 -21.84
C GLN A 222 9.10 12.35 -21.74
N LEU A 223 8.35 11.47 -21.08
CA LEU A 223 8.75 10.08 -20.82
C LEU A 223 8.57 9.20 -22.04
N ASN A 224 9.28 8.07 -22.06
CA ASN A 224 9.09 7.05 -23.07
C ASN A 224 7.68 6.42 -22.94
N ASN A 225 6.97 6.23 -24.05
CA ASN A 225 5.67 5.53 -24.07
C ASN A 225 5.79 4.05 -24.49
N GLY A 226 7.01 3.59 -24.80
CA GLY A 226 7.27 2.25 -25.32
C GLY A 226 6.98 2.10 -26.82
N ILE A 227 6.78 3.20 -27.56
CA ILE A 227 6.46 3.19 -28.99
C ILE A 227 7.35 4.18 -29.76
N ASP A 228 7.13 5.49 -29.58
CA ASP A 228 7.76 6.57 -30.34
C ASP A 228 8.40 7.66 -29.46
N GLY A 229 8.47 7.41 -28.14
CA GLY A 229 9.03 8.33 -27.16
C GLY A 229 8.11 9.48 -26.77
N LYS A 230 6.88 9.55 -27.29
CA LYS A 230 5.92 10.62 -26.98
C LYS A 230 4.96 10.26 -25.84
N GLY A 231 5.51 9.89 -24.69
CA GLY A 231 4.73 9.55 -23.50
C GLY A 231 4.32 10.75 -22.66
N MET A 232 4.17 10.48 -21.36
CA MET A 232 3.72 11.45 -20.38
C MET A 232 4.65 12.67 -20.31
N LYS A 233 4.07 13.87 -20.33
CA LYS A 233 4.80 15.12 -20.14
C LYS A 233 4.73 15.53 -18.68
N TYR A 234 5.78 16.19 -18.19
CA TYR A 234 5.83 16.72 -16.84
C TYR A 234 6.54 18.07 -16.77
N LYS A 235 6.23 18.81 -15.70
CA LYS A 235 6.84 20.10 -15.37
C LYS A 235 7.04 20.17 -13.86
N ALA A 236 8.22 20.61 -13.44
CA ALA A 236 8.55 20.99 -12.08
C ALA A 236 9.12 22.42 -12.08
N LYS A 237 8.65 23.26 -11.17
CA LYS A 237 9.01 24.69 -11.10
C LYS A 237 9.39 25.05 -9.67
N VAL A 238 10.53 25.71 -9.53
CA VAL A 238 11.12 26.15 -8.26
C VAL A 238 11.28 27.67 -8.25
N LYS A 239 10.82 28.32 -7.18
CA LYS A 239 11.10 29.74 -6.90
C LYS A 239 11.64 29.89 -5.49
N ALA A 240 12.64 30.75 -5.33
CA ALA A 240 13.23 31.11 -4.04
C ALA A 240 12.68 32.46 -3.55
N LYS A 241 12.30 32.53 -2.27
CA LYS A 241 11.95 33.77 -1.57
C LYS A 241 12.95 33.98 -0.44
N THR A 242 13.67 35.10 -0.46
CA THR A 242 14.67 35.45 0.56
C THR A 242 14.19 36.62 1.43
N THR A 243 14.65 36.67 2.68
CA THR A 243 14.42 37.84 3.56
C THR A 243 15.42 38.97 3.32
N ASP A 244 16.61 38.60 2.86
CA ASP A 244 17.78 39.42 2.61
C ASP A 244 18.72 38.65 1.65
N GLY A 245 19.87 39.25 1.31
CA GLY A 245 20.75 38.70 0.29
C GLY A 245 20.11 38.73 -1.11
N THR A 246 20.58 37.89 -2.02
CA THR A 246 20.08 37.81 -3.40
C THR A 246 19.85 36.37 -3.84
N ALA A 247 18.86 36.19 -4.71
CA ALA A 247 18.64 34.97 -5.49
C ALA A 247 18.85 35.30 -6.98
N LEU A 248 19.93 34.78 -7.56
CA LEU A 248 20.30 35.02 -8.96
C LEU A 248 19.96 33.78 -9.80
N TYR A 249 19.10 33.95 -10.79
CA TYR A 249 18.71 32.88 -11.70
C TYR A 249 19.66 32.90 -12.90
N THR A 250 20.65 32.01 -12.92
CA THR A 250 21.65 31.93 -14.01
C THR A 250 21.64 30.57 -14.69
N ASN A 251 21.50 30.56 -16.02
CA ASN A 251 21.41 29.36 -16.87
C ASN A 251 20.32 28.36 -16.43
N ASN A 252 20.71 27.35 -15.65
CA ASN A 252 19.90 26.26 -15.14
C ASN A 252 20.04 26.12 -13.61
N THR A 253 20.33 27.22 -12.90
CA THR A 253 20.50 27.23 -11.44
C THR A 253 19.89 28.46 -10.78
N ILE A 254 19.65 28.36 -9.48
CA ILE A 254 19.38 29.51 -8.59
C ILE A 254 20.56 29.65 -7.64
N GLU A 255 21.28 30.76 -7.71
CA GLU A 255 22.40 31.06 -6.82
C GLU A 255 21.94 32.00 -5.70
N ILE A 256 21.98 31.51 -4.46
CA ILE A 256 21.66 32.27 -3.25
C ILE A 256 22.96 32.83 -2.66
N LYS A 257 23.00 34.15 -2.43
CA LYS A 257 24.15 34.86 -1.85
C LYS A 257 23.77 35.69 -0.64
N ASN A 258 24.57 35.58 0.42
CA ASN A 258 24.51 36.41 1.62
C ASN A 258 23.09 36.53 2.22
N ALA A 259 22.32 35.43 2.20
CA ALA A 259 20.98 35.40 2.78
C ALA A 259 21.01 34.93 4.25
N THR A 260 19.95 35.20 4.99
CA THR A 260 19.74 34.73 6.37
C THR A 260 18.63 33.69 6.43
N GLU A 261 17.56 33.89 5.67
CA GLU A 261 16.45 32.97 5.49
C GLU A 261 16.06 32.86 4.01
N VAL A 262 15.84 31.63 3.54
CA VAL A 262 15.34 31.32 2.21
C VAL A 262 14.23 30.30 2.32
N VAL A 263 13.13 30.51 1.58
CA VAL A 263 12.10 29.49 1.37
C VAL A 263 12.06 29.16 -0.11
N LEU A 264 12.31 27.89 -0.44
CA LEU A 264 12.08 27.33 -1.76
C LEU A 264 10.65 26.79 -1.84
N TYR A 265 9.94 27.17 -2.89
CA TYR A 265 8.60 26.69 -3.23
C TYR A 265 8.73 25.84 -4.49
N ILE A 266 8.22 24.61 -4.45
CA ILE A 266 8.31 23.66 -5.57
C ILE A 266 6.90 23.19 -5.93
N SER A 267 6.49 23.42 -7.17
CA SER A 267 5.24 22.90 -7.74
C SER A 267 5.59 21.98 -8.90
N ALA A 268 4.86 20.89 -9.05
CA ALA A 268 5.04 19.97 -10.16
C ALA A 268 3.71 19.35 -10.60
N GLY A 269 3.67 18.84 -11.82
CA GLY A 269 2.52 18.15 -12.39
C GLY A 269 2.84 17.44 -13.69
N THR A 270 1.93 16.57 -14.12
CA THR A 270 2.02 15.79 -15.36
C THR A 270 0.78 16.00 -16.20
N ASN A 271 0.81 15.58 -17.47
CA ASN A 271 -0.39 15.59 -18.32
C ASN A 271 -1.33 14.40 -18.07
N PHE A 272 -1.18 13.66 -16.96
CA PHE A 272 -2.08 12.59 -16.59
C PHE A 272 -3.48 13.15 -16.28
N LYS A 273 -4.42 12.93 -17.20
CA LYS A 273 -5.81 13.42 -17.15
C LYS A 273 -5.96 14.96 -17.06
N ASP A 274 -4.88 15.73 -17.16
CA ASP A 274 -4.88 17.20 -17.20
C ASP A 274 -4.01 17.73 -18.34
N GLN A 275 -4.60 18.16 -19.44
CA GLN A 275 -3.85 18.74 -20.56
C GLN A 275 -3.33 20.17 -20.26
N ASN A 276 -3.85 20.84 -19.22
CA ASN A 276 -3.46 22.19 -18.82
C ASN A 276 -2.49 22.18 -17.62
N PHE A 277 -1.84 21.05 -17.35
CA PHE A 277 -1.01 20.87 -16.16
C PHE A 277 0.12 21.91 -16.04
N GLU A 278 0.68 22.40 -17.15
CA GLU A 278 1.74 23.40 -17.12
C GLU A 278 1.28 24.74 -16.51
N ASP A 279 0.07 25.17 -16.88
CA ASP A 279 -0.61 26.35 -16.31
C ASP A 279 -1.02 26.11 -14.86
N ALA A 280 -1.48 24.90 -14.56
CA ALA A 280 -1.85 24.51 -13.19
C ALA A 280 -0.64 24.57 -12.26
N VAL A 281 0.53 24.10 -12.71
CA VAL A 281 1.80 24.19 -11.97
C VAL A 281 2.16 25.64 -11.69
N ASP A 282 2.07 26.52 -12.69
CA ASP A 282 2.38 27.95 -12.54
C ASP A 282 1.43 28.65 -11.57
N LYS A 283 0.11 28.50 -11.77
CA LYS A 283 -0.92 29.11 -10.91
C LYS A 283 -0.81 28.64 -9.47
N THR A 284 -0.54 27.35 -9.26
CA THR A 284 -0.37 26.76 -7.93
C THR A 284 0.82 27.38 -7.20
N LEU A 285 1.96 27.49 -7.88
CA LEU A 285 3.16 28.09 -7.30
C LEU A 285 3.00 29.58 -7.03
N ASP A 286 2.44 30.33 -7.98
CA ASP A 286 2.23 31.77 -7.84
C ASP A 286 1.25 32.08 -6.71
N ALA A 287 0.18 31.28 -6.54
CA ALA A 287 -0.75 31.40 -5.42
C ALA A 287 -0.09 31.11 -4.06
N ALA A 288 0.84 30.16 -3.99
CA ALA A 288 1.58 29.86 -2.76
C ALA A 288 2.56 30.99 -2.37
N LEU A 289 3.17 31.66 -3.36
CA LEU A 289 4.12 32.75 -3.14
C LEU A 289 3.50 34.01 -2.52
N GLN A 290 2.20 34.22 -2.73
CA GLN A 290 1.43 35.32 -2.14
C GLN A 290 1.12 35.11 -0.64
N LYS A 291 1.28 33.89 -0.13
CA LYS A 291 0.96 33.55 1.26
C LYS A 291 2.22 33.60 2.13
N LYS A 292 2.04 33.78 3.45
CA LYS A 292 3.15 33.69 4.40
C LYS A 292 3.47 32.21 4.65
N TYR A 293 4.75 31.88 4.73
CA TYR A 293 5.21 30.52 5.03
C TYR A 293 4.56 29.92 6.29
N GLN A 294 4.43 30.72 7.36
CA GLN A 294 3.84 30.25 8.62
C GLN A 294 2.35 29.87 8.46
N ASP A 295 1.60 30.58 7.62
CA ASP A 295 0.21 30.27 7.35
C ASP A 295 0.09 28.96 6.55
N GLN A 296 1.00 28.75 5.59
CA GLN A 296 1.09 27.52 4.79
C GLN A 296 1.44 26.31 5.66
N LYS A 297 2.44 26.46 6.55
CA LYS A 297 2.82 25.43 7.52
C LYS A 297 1.66 25.09 8.45
N LYS A 298 0.98 26.12 9.01
CA LYS A 298 -0.19 25.92 9.87
C LYS A 298 -1.30 25.16 9.15
N LYS A 299 -1.65 25.59 7.93
CA LYS A 299 -2.68 24.93 7.10
C LYS A 299 -2.31 23.48 6.78
N HIS A 300 -1.05 23.21 6.46
CA HIS A 300 -0.54 21.86 6.24
C HIS A 300 -0.76 20.98 7.49
N ILE A 301 -0.31 21.43 8.66
CA ILE A 301 -0.45 20.68 9.93
C ILE A 301 -1.92 20.42 10.22
N GLU A 302 -2.77 21.46 10.15
CA GLU A 302 -4.21 21.34 10.43
C GLU A 302 -4.89 20.33 9.51
N ASN A 303 -4.58 20.34 8.21
CA ASN A 303 -5.20 19.42 7.25
C ASN A 303 -4.68 18.00 7.39
N TYR A 304 -3.37 17.81 7.61
CA TYR A 304 -2.78 16.51 7.89
C TYR A 304 -3.38 15.88 9.16
N GLN A 305 -3.50 16.66 10.24
CA GLN A 305 -3.97 16.20 11.54
C GLN A 305 -5.45 15.81 11.56
N LYS A 306 -6.27 16.26 10.60
CA LYS A 306 -7.66 15.78 10.42
C LYS A 306 -7.73 14.27 10.17
N LEU A 307 -6.66 13.69 9.61
CA LEU A 307 -6.52 12.25 9.37
C LEU A 307 -5.69 11.61 10.48
N PHE A 308 -4.51 12.17 10.76
CA PHE A 308 -3.57 11.53 11.68
C PHE A 308 -4.10 11.43 13.11
N ASN A 309 -4.74 12.48 13.64
CA ASN A 309 -5.22 12.49 15.02
C ASN A 309 -6.48 11.64 15.24
N ARG A 310 -7.02 10.98 14.21
CA ARG A 310 -8.18 10.08 14.38
C ARG A 310 -7.87 8.85 15.22
N VAL A 311 -6.61 8.41 15.27
CA VAL A 311 -6.18 7.26 16.07
C VAL A 311 -5.03 7.64 17.00
N ALA A 312 -5.21 7.35 18.29
CA ALA A 312 -4.16 7.43 19.29
C ALA A 312 -3.92 6.04 19.91
N LEU A 313 -2.66 5.66 20.07
CA LEU A 313 -2.26 4.35 20.58
C LEU A 313 -1.15 4.50 21.62
N ASN A 314 -1.25 3.74 22.71
CA ASN A 314 -0.25 3.72 23.77
C ASN A 314 -0.20 2.34 24.45
N PHE A 315 1.00 1.77 24.55
CA PHE A 315 1.29 0.49 25.22
C PHE A 315 2.03 0.71 26.56
N GLY A 316 1.68 1.78 27.29
CA GLY A 316 2.27 2.13 28.57
C GLY A 316 3.54 2.98 28.48
N LYS A 317 4.20 3.20 29.62
CA LYS A 317 5.43 4.02 29.68
C LYS A 317 6.66 3.26 29.16
N SER A 318 7.27 3.76 28.08
CA SER A 318 8.60 3.33 27.61
C SER A 318 9.72 4.17 28.24
N THR A 319 10.84 3.55 28.57
CA THR A 319 12.05 4.20 29.09
C THR A 319 13.10 4.46 28.01
N LYS A 320 12.91 3.99 26.77
CA LYS A 320 13.93 4.01 25.68
C LYS A 320 13.64 4.96 24.52
N ASN A 321 12.72 5.93 24.69
CA ASN A 321 12.33 6.87 23.63
C ASN A 321 13.40 7.93 23.24
N ALA A 322 14.59 7.90 23.85
CA ALA A 322 15.58 8.97 23.74
C ALA A 322 16.77 8.68 22.80
N SER A 323 16.84 7.51 22.16
CA SER A 323 17.93 7.15 21.23
C SER A 323 17.57 7.45 19.77
N PRO A 324 18.57 7.73 18.89
CA PRO A 324 18.38 7.80 17.44
C PRO A 324 17.68 6.55 16.91
N THR A 325 16.83 6.69 15.88
CA THR A 325 15.96 5.60 15.42
C THR A 325 16.74 4.36 14.97
N ASN A 326 17.88 4.54 14.31
CA ASN A 326 18.77 3.44 13.92
C ASN A 326 19.33 2.69 15.14
N GLU A 327 19.85 3.41 16.13
CA GLU A 327 20.36 2.82 17.38
C GLU A 327 19.25 2.18 18.21
N ARG A 328 18.05 2.77 18.17
CA ARG A 328 16.84 2.25 18.82
C ARG A 328 16.41 0.91 18.22
N LEU A 329 16.49 0.74 16.90
CA LEU A 329 16.22 -0.55 16.25
C LEU A 329 17.23 -1.61 16.70
N ASP A 330 18.52 -1.29 16.71
CA ASP A 330 19.57 -2.22 17.17
C ASP A 330 19.36 -2.63 18.64
N ALA A 331 18.96 -1.69 19.50
CA ALA A 331 18.63 -1.96 20.89
C ALA A 331 17.35 -2.80 21.04
N PHE A 332 16.33 -2.54 20.20
CA PHE A 332 15.08 -3.29 20.19
C PHE A 332 15.31 -4.76 19.82
N MET A 333 16.22 -5.07 18.89
CA MET A 333 16.53 -6.46 18.55
C MET A 333 17.16 -7.24 19.72
N LYS A 334 17.83 -6.55 20.65
CA LYS A 334 18.47 -7.17 21.82
C LYS A 334 17.49 -7.35 22.98
N ASP A 335 16.55 -6.43 23.13
CA ASP A 335 15.63 -6.35 24.28
C ASP A 335 14.28 -5.71 23.85
N PRO A 336 13.48 -6.42 23.05
CA PRO A 336 12.31 -5.85 22.38
C PRO A 336 11.19 -5.46 23.36
N ASP A 337 11.05 -6.21 24.46
CA ASP A 337 9.98 -6.03 25.45
C ASP A 337 10.20 -4.76 26.29
N SER A 338 11.41 -4.22 26.30
CA SER A 338 11.75 -2.97 27.01
C SER A 338 11.29 -1.69 26.30
N ASP A 339 10.89 -1.77 25.02
CA ASP A 339 10.48 -0.62 24.24
C ASP A 339 9.12 -0.84 23.56
N THR A 340 8.06 -0.72 24.37
CA THR A 340 6.67 -0.82 23.90
C THR A 340 6.25 0.36 23.02
N ALA A 341 7.06 1.42 22.92
CA ALA A 341 6.76 2.59 22.09
C ALA A 341 7.24 2.45 20.64
N LEU A 342 8.16 1.53 20.31
CA LEU A 342 8.59 1.33 18.93
C LEU A 342 7.50 0.67 18.08
N PRO A 343 6.79 -0.38 18.56
CA PRO A 343 5.58 -0.87 17.90
C PRO A 343 4.53 0.21 17.65
N VAL A 344 4.32 1.11 18.61
CA VAL A 344 3.39 2.25 18.47
C VAL A 344 3.86 3.23 17.39
N LEU A 345 5.15 3.58 17.39
CA LEU A 345 5.73 4.41 16.35
C LEU A 345 5.56 3.77 14.97
N PHE A 346 5.81 2.47 14.84
CA PHE A 346 5.69 1.75 13.59
C PHE A 346 4.24 1.69 13.07
N TYR A 347 3.27 1.43 13.95
CA TYR A 347 1.84 1.50 13.61
C TYR A 347 1.45 2.90 13.10
N GLN A 348 1.87 3.95 13.82
CA GLN A 348 1.58 5.32 13.39
C GLN A 348 2.36 5.72 12.14
N TYR A 349 3.52 5.12 11.90
CA TYR A 349 4.30 5.33 10.68
C TYR A 349 3.58 4.75 9.46
N GLY A 350 2.99 3.56 9.54
CA GLY A 350 2.15 3.04 8.46
C GLY A 350 0.95 3.96 8.15
N ARG A 351 0.26 4.47 9.17
CA ARG A 351 -0.82 5.47 8.98
C ARG A 351 -0.29 6.76 8.34
N TYR A 352 0.85 7.25 8.79
CA TYR A 352 1.53 8.41 8.20
C TYR A 352 1.85 8.19 6.71
N LEU A 353 2.39 7.02 6.36
CA LEU A 353 2.72 6.67 4.99
C LEU A 353 1.46 6.67 4.11
N SER A 354 0.35 6.07 4.56
CA SER A 354 -0.91 6.08 3.82
C SER A 354 -1.43 7.49 3.55
N ILE A 355 -1.45 8.35 4.58
CA ILE A 355 -1.88 9.75 4.46
C ILE A 355 -0.98 10.54 3.49
N SER A 356 0.31 10.20 3.48
CA SER A 356 1.34 10.91 2.71
C SER A 356 1.51 10.38 1.28
N SER A 357 0.96 9.20 0.96
CA SER A 357 1.14 8.54 -0.34
C SER A 357 -0.09 8.54 -1.24
N THR A 358 -1.29 8.88 -0.76
CA THR A 358 -2.48 9.04 -1.61
C THR A 358 -3.53 9.99 -1.01
N ARG A 359 -4.47 10.47 -1.84
CA ARG A 359 -5.70 11.17 -1.43
C ARG A 359 -6.82 10.89 -2.42
N VAL A 360 -8.06 11.14 -2.02
CA VAL A 360 -9.25 11.04 -2.88
C VAL A 360 -9.03 11.76 -4.22
N GLY A 361 -9.34 11.07 -5.32
CA GLY A 361 -9.20 11.59 -6.69
C GLY A 361 -7.80 11.44 -7.31
N LEU A 362 -6.85 10.82 -6.61
CA LEU A 362 -5.53 10.48 -7.12
C LEU A 362 -5.40 8.96 -7.35
N LEU A 363 -4.19 8.50 -7.67
CA LEU A 363 -3.85 7.08 -7.75
C LEU A 363 -3.66 6.47 -6.35
N PRO A 364 -3.93 5.16 -6.15
CA PRO A 364 -3.57 4.48 -4.90
C PRO A 364 -2.05 4.33 -4.76
N PRO A 365 -1.53 4.05 -3.55
CA PRO A 365 -0.11 3.76 -3.36
C PRO A 365 0.29 2.48 -4.10
N ASN A 366 1.35 2.56 -4.90
CA ASN A 366 1.94 1.42 -5.62
C ASN A 366 2.92 0.61 -4.74
N LEU A 367 3.73 -0.27 -5.33
CA LEU A 367 4.75 -1.07 -4.61
C LEU A 367 5.71 -0.25 -3.73
N GLN A 368 5.94 1.03 -4.04
CA GLN A 368 6.78 1.96 -3.27
C GLN A 368 5.98 3.13 -2.67
N GLY A 369 4.65 3.03 -2.72
CA GLY A 369 3.71 4.05 -2.28
C GLY A 369 3.71 5.26 -3.22
N LEU A 370 4.57 6.22 -2.90
CA LEU A 370 4.80 7.47 -3.63
C LEU A 370 6.30 7.71 -3.89
N TRP A 371 7.19 6.96 -3.24
CA TRP A 371 8.58 7.36 -3.15
C TRP A 371 9.47 6.43 -3.96
N ALA A 372 10.04 6.94 -5.05
CA ALA A 372 11.03 6.24 -5.86
C ALA A 372 12.23 7.15 -6.13
N HIS A 373 13.40 6.56 -6.38
CA HIS A 373 14.61 7.29 -6.82
C HIS A 373 15.14 6.81 -8.16
N GLN A 374 14.50 5.80 -8.76
CA GLN A 374 14.92 5.20 -10.02
C GLN A 374 14.00 5.61 -11.17
N VAL A 375 14.54 5.52 -12.39
CA VAL A 375 13.76 5.53 -13.64
C VAL A 375 13.14 4.15 -13.87
N GLN A 376 13.88 3.08 -13.62
CA GLN A 376 13.37 1.71 -13.57
C GLN A 376 13.21 1.32 -12.11
N THR A 377 11.99 1.45 -11.59
CA THR A 377 11.67 0.96 -10.24
C THR A 377 11.59 -0.57 -10.25
N PRO A 378 11.94 -1.23 -9.13
CA PRO A 378 11.79 -2.68 -8.98
C PRO A 378 10.35 -3.11 -9.30
N TRP A 379 10.20 -4.12 -10.16
CA TRP A 379 8.89 -4.59 -10.64
C TRP A 379 8.01 -3.47 -11.18
N ASN A 380 8.62 -2.53 -11.89
CA ASN A 380 7.97 -1.34 -12.47
C ASN A 380 7.32 -0.37 -11.47
N GLY A 381 7.46 -0.61 -10.17
CA GLY A 381 6.69 0.11 -9.16
C GLY A 381 5.19 0.02 -9.47
N ASP A 382 4.75 -1.11 -10.04
CA ASP A 382 3.40 -1.30 -10.56
C ASP A 382 2.38 -1.58 -9.44
N TYR A 383 1.22 -2.12 -9.81
CA TYR A 383 0.29 -2.69 -8.85
C TYR A 383 0.26 -4.22 -9.00
N HIS A 384 0.98 -4.93 -8.13
CA HIS A 384 0.85 -6.38 -7.96
C HIS A 384 -0.46 -6.72 -7.23
N LEU A 385 -1.29 -7.53 -7.89
CA LEU A 385 -2.67 -7.89 -7.57
C LEU A 385 -2.80 -9.27 -6.90
N ASP A 386 -1.71 -9.92 -6.57
CA ASP A 386 -1.69 -11.24 -5.94
C ASP A 386 -1.23 -11.21 -4.48
N VAL A 387 -1.08 -10.02 -3.89
CA VAL A 387 -1.10 -9.71 -2.45
C VAL A 387 -0.81 -8.23 -2.18
N ASN A 388 0.10 -7.60 -2.93
CA ASN A 388 0.78 -6.37 -2.52
C ASN A 388 -0.13 -5.14 -2.49
N VAL A 389 -0.84 -4.84 -3.59
CA VAL A 389 -1.74 -3.67 -3.61
C VAL A 389 -2.88 -3.87 -2.62
N GLN A 390 -3.34 -5.11 -2.41
CA GLN A 390 -4.35 -5.40 -1.40
C GLN A 390 -3.80 -5.12 0.00
N MET A 391 -2.56 -5.55 0.27
CA MET A 391 -1.84 -5.31 1.52
C MET A 391 -1.69 -3.83 1.82
N ASN A 392 -1.44 -3.00 0.80
CA ASN A 392 -1.34 -1.55 0.95
C ASN A 392 -2.61 -0.92 1.57
N HIS A 393 -3.75 -1.58 1.47
CA HIS A 393 -5.05 -1.04 1.88
C HIS A 393 -5.62 -1.68 3.16
N TRP A 394 -5.01 -2.76 3.68
CA TRP A 394 -5.55 -3.52 4.82
C TRP A 394 -5.65 -2.73 6.12
N ALA A 395 -4.73 -1.79 6.36
CA ALA A 395 -4.71 -0.99 7.57
C ALA A 395 -5.63 0.25 7.52
N LEU A 396 -6.15 0.61 6.34
CA LEU A 396 -6.84 1.90 6.15
C LEU A 396 -8.14 1.97 6.93
N GLU A 397 -8.93 0.90 6.88
CA GLU A 397 -10.21 0.87 7.57
C GLU A 397 -10.00 0.89 9.08
N THR A 398 -9.36 -0.13 9.66
CA THR A 398 -9.09 -0.22 11.10
C THR A 398 -8.33 1.01 11.64
N GLY A 399 -7.42 1.58 10.83
CA GLY A 399 -6.67 2.81 11.10
C GLY A 399 -7.44 4.13 10.92
N ASN A 400 -8.74 4.07 10.64
CA ASN A 400 -9.68 5.19 10.51
C ASN A 400 -9.28 6.20 9.40
N LEU A 401 -8.92 5.65 8.24
CA LEU A 401 -8.51 6.36 7.02
C LEU A 401 -9.33 5.89 5.81
N SER A 402 -10.60 5.54 6.01
CA SER A 402 -11.47 4.92 5.00
C SER A 402 -11.51 5.67 3.67
N GLU A 403 -11.44 7.00 3.65
CA GLU A 403 -11.44 7.77 2.40
C GLU A 403 -10.25 7.48 1.48
N LEU A 404 -9.15 6.94 2.02
CA LEU A 404 -7.96 6.58 1.25
C LEU A 404 -8.11 5.26 0.48
N ASN A 405 -9.23 4.53 0.65
CA ASN A 405 -9.59 3.38 -0.19
C ASN A 405 -10.25 3.79 -1.52
N LEU A 406 -10.74 5.03 -1.64
CA LEU A 406 -11.44 5.49 -2.84
C LEU A 406 -10.55 5.52 -4.11
N PRO A 407 -9.26 5.89 -4.04
CA PRO A 407 -8.32 5.76 -5.16
C PRO A 407 -8.21 4.34 -5.73
N LEU A 408 -8.19 3.30 -4.89
CA LEU A 408 -8.19 1.92 -5.36
C LEU A 408 -9.51 1.57 -6.07
N LYS A 409 -10.64 1.99 -5.50
CA LYS A 409 -11.96 1.82 -6.13
C LYS A 409 -12.00 2.47 -7.51
N ASP A 410 -11.44 3.67 -7.66
CA ASP A 410 -11.38 4.37 -8.96
C ASP A 410 -10.47 3.63 -9.96
N LEU A 411 -9.29 3.17 -9.54
CA LEU A 411 -8.40 2.35 -10.37
C LEU A 411 -9.10 1.06 -10.85
N VAL A 412 -9.77 0.34 -9.94
CA VAL A 412 -10.50 -0.89 -10.27
C VAL A 412 -11.66 -0.60 -11.23
N LYS A 413 -12.39 0.49 -11.02
CA LYS A 413 -13.48 0.89 -11.92
C LYS A 413 -12.98 1.19 -13.33
N GLU A 414 -11.83 1.84 -13.46
CA GLU A 414 -11.22 2.17 -14.75
C GLU A 414 -10.65 0.96 -15.48
N MET A 415 -10.22 -0.09 -14.77
CA MET A 415 -9.73 -1.33 -15.41
C MET A 415 -10.85 -2.26 -15.93
N VAL A 416 -12.09 -2.15 -15.43
CA VAL A 416 -13.19 -3.08 -15.80
C VAL A 416 -13.34 -3.26 -17.32
N PRO A 417 -13.43 -2.19 -18.15
CA PRO A 417 -13.59 -2.37 -19.60
C PRO A 417 -12.42 -3.07 -20.30
N TYR A 418 -11.22 -3.00 -19.73
CA TYR A 418 -10.05 -3.76 -20.22
C TYR A 418 -10.17 -5.22 -19.81
N GLY A 419 -10.54 -5.47 -18.54
CA GLY A 419 -10.76 -6.81 -18.02
C GLY A 419 -11.92 -7.56 -18.70
N GLU A 420 -12.92 -6.85 -19.23
CA GLU A 420 -13.98 -7.44 -20.07
C GLU A 420 -13.43 -7.97 -21.39
N LYS A 421 -12.51 -7.23 -22.04
CA LYS A 421 -11.82 -7.69 -23.25
C LYS A 421 -10.95 -8.90 -22.94
N THR A 422 -10.22 -8.87 -21.83
CA THR A 422 -9.39 -10.00 -21.40
C THR A 422 -10.20 -11.23 -21.06
N ALA A 423 -11.34 -11.08 -20.37
CA ALA A 423 -12.26 -12.18 -20.10
C ALA A 423 -12.70 -12.85 -21.41
N LYS A 424 -12.99 -12.04 -22.44
CA LYS A 424 -13.39 -12.55 -23.74
C LYS A 424 -12.25 -13.19 -24.53
N ALA A 425 -11.07 -12.56 -24.57
CA ALA A 425 -9.92 -13.02 -25.35
C ALA A 425 -9.38 -14.38 -24.88
N TYR A 426 -9.26 -14.56 -23.57
CA TYR A 426 -8.63 -15.76 -22.99
C TYR A 426 -9.64 -16.85 -22.65
N TYR A 427 -10.83 -16.49 -22.21
CA TYR A 427 -11.78 -17.46 -21.66
C TYR A 427 -13.08 -17.58 -22.44
N ASN A 428 -13.30 -16.71 -23.44
CA ASN A 428 -14.59 -16.50 -24.09
C ASN A 428 -15.74 -16.27 -23.07
N ALA A 429 -15.38 -15.72 -21.91
CA ALA A 429 -16.24 -15.59 -20.73
C ALA A 429 -17.03 -14.27 -20.74
N ASP A 430 -18.07 -14.21 -19.92
CA ASP A 430 -18.75 -12.96 -19.56
C ASP A 430 -18.01 -12.27 -18.40
N GLY A 431 -18.40 -11.04 -18.06
CA GLY A 431 -17.81 -10.32 -16.94
C GLY A 431 -16.40 -9.79 -17.23
N TRP A 432 -15.61 -9.57 -16.18
CA TRP A 432 -14.25 -9.04 -16.30
C TRP A 432 -13.27 -9.79 -15.41
N VAL A 433 -11.99 -9.81 -15.81
CA VAL A 433 -10.88 -10.43 -15.07
C VAL A 433 -9.63 -9.55 -15.14
N ALA A 434 -8.82 -9.62 -14.10
CA ALA A 434 -7.45 -9.12 -14.06
C ALA A 434 -6.58 -10.18 -13.37
N HIS A 435 -5.32 -10.30 -13.81
CA HIS A 435 -4.38 -11.31 -13.34
C HIS A 435 -3.45 -10.75 -12.26
N VAL A 436 -2.13 -11.00 -12.34
CA VAL A 436 -1.18 -10.69 -11.25
C VAL A 436 -0.74 -9.23 -11.22
N ILE A 437 -0.74 -8.51 -12.33
CA ILE A 437 -0.20 -7.15 -12.40
C ILE A 437 -1.12 -6.22 -13.15
N THR A 438 -1.09 -4.94 -12.79
CA THR A 438 -1.72 -3.86 -13.55
C THR A 438 -0.92 -2.58 -13.42
N ASN A 439 -1.27 -1.59 -14.24
CA ASN A 439 -0.64 -0.29 -14.32
C ASN A 439 -1.71 0.79 -14.47
N ILE A 440 -1.29 2.05 -14.58
CA ILE A 440 -2.22 3.17 -14.76
C ILE A 440 -2.87 3.23 -16.16
N TRP A 441 -2.48 2.32 -17.06
CA TRP A 441 -2.89 2.28 -18.47
C TRP A 441 -3.95 1.20 -18.76
N GLY A 442 -4.35 0.42 -17.76
CA GLY A 442 -5.42 -0.57 -17.87
C GLY A 442 -4.99 -1.98 -18.24
N PHE A 443 -3.74 -2.38 -17.97
CA PHE A 443 -3.29 -3.76 -18.21
C PHE A 443 -4.05 -4.75 -17.31
N THR A 444 -4.65 -5.78 -17.90
CA THR A 444 -5.44 -6.81 -17.19
C THR A 444 -5.16 -8.23 -17.68
N GLU A 445 -4.38 -8.35 -18.75
CA GLU A 445 -3.94 -9.58 -19.39
C GLU A 445 -3.13 -10.49 -18.46
N PRO A 446 -3.00 -11.80 -18.77
CA PRO A 446 -2.06 -12.65 -18.07
C PRO A 446 -0.63 -12.12 -18.21
N GLY A 447 0.21 -12.37 -17.19
CA GLY A 447 1.65 -12.09 -17.27
C GLY A 447 2.37 -12.91 -18.34
N GLU A 448 3.69 -12.75 -18.44
CA GLU A 448 4.52 -13.32 -19.50
C GLU A 448 4.85 -14.82 -19.31
N SER A 449 4.44 -15.40 -18.18
CA SER A 449 4.67 -16.83 -17.86
C SER A 449 3.44 -17.47 -17.23
N ALA A 450 3.23 -18.74 -17.53
CA ALA A 450 2.23 -19.59 -16.91
C ALA A 450 2.43 -19.76 -15.39
N SER A 451 3.67 -19.75 -14.89
CA SER A 451 3.98 -20.08 -13.50
C SER A 451 3.37 -19.11 -12.48
N TRP A 452 3.18 -17.85 -12.87
CA TRP A 452 2.60 -16.80 -12.04
C TRP A 452 1.50 -16.04 -12.79
N GLY A 453 1.74 -15.70 -14.07
CA GLY A 453 0.97 -14.72 -14.83
C GLY A 453 -0.48 -15.09 -15.13
N ILE A 454 -0.84 -16.38 -15.11
CA ILE A 454 -2.23 -16.81 -15.32
C ILE A 454 -3.05 -16.87 -14.03
N ALA A 455 -2.49 -16.50 -12.88
CA ALA A 455 -3.26 -16.47 -11.65
C ALA A 455 -4.45 -15.51 -11.80
N LYS A 456 -5.66 -16.03 -11.56
CA LYS A 456 -6.91 -15.29 -11.82
C LYS A 456 -7.46 -14.66 -10.55
N ALA A 457 -6.69 -14.69 -9.46
CA ALA A 457 -7.07 -14.18 -8.16
C ALA A 457 -7.26 -12.65 -8.14
N GLY A 458 -6.58 -11.91 -9.04
CA GLY A 458 -6.49 -10.44 -8.99
C GLY A 458 -7.85 -9.74 -8.93
N SER A 459 -8.73 -9.98 -9.91
CA SER A 459 -10.06 -9.34 -9.95
C SER A 459 -10.93 -9.64 -8.72
N GLY A 460 -10.99 -10.91 -8.28
CA GLY A 460 -11.76 -11.32 -7.12
C GLY A 460 -11.20 -10.77 -5.80
N TRP A 461 -9.88 -10.74 -5.64
CA TRP A 461 -9.24 -10.17 -4.45
C TRP A 461 -9.38 -8.64 -4.39
N LEU A 462 -9.25 -7.94 -5.52
CA LEU A 462 -9.58 -6.51 -5.57
C LEU A 462 -11.03 -6.24 -5.11
N CYS A 463 -11.98 -7.11 -5.50
CA CYS A 463 -13.36 -7.01 -5.04
C CYS A 463 -13.51 -7.23 -3.52
N ASN A 464 -12.63 -8.00 -2.86
CA ASN A 464 -12.58 -8.11 -1.40
C ASN A 464 -12.21 -6.76 -0.76
N ASN A 465 -11.21 -6.05 -1.26
CA ASN A 465 -10.88 -4.70 -0.75
C ASN A 465 -12.06 -3.72 -0.88
N LEU A 466 -12.75 -3.74 -2.02
CA LEU A 466 -13.94 -2.89 -2.23
C LEU A 466 -15.09 -3.26 -1.28
N TRP A 467 -15.35 -4.56 -1.13
CA TRP A 467 -16.38 -5.05 -0.21
C TRP A 467 -16.05 -4.70 1.25
N ASN A 468 -14.80 -4.85 1.67
CA ASN A 468 -14.36 -4.49 3.01
C ASN A 468 -14.59 -3.00 3.30
N HIS A 469 -14.30 -2.10 2.35
CA HIS A 469 -14.64 -0.68 2.54
C HIS A 469 -16.14 -0.47 2.80
N TYR A 470 -17.02 -1.20 2.10
CA TYR A 470 -18.45 -1.18 2.40
C TYR A 470 -18.76 -1.70 3.81
N LEU A 471 -18.15 -2.81 4.25
CA LEU A 471 -18.39 -3.35 5.60
C LEU A 471 -18.01 -2.35 6.70
N TYR A 472 -16.91 -1.61 6.54
CA TYR A 472 -16.44 -0.64 7.54
C TYR A 472 -17.17 0.71 7.49
N THR A 473 -17.66 1.15 6.33
CA THR A 473 -18.40 2.42 6.20
C THR A 473 -19.91 2.26 6.37
N ASN A 474 -20.43 1.07 6.06
CA ASN A 474 -21.86 0.77 5.92
C ASN A 474 -22.58 1.73 4.94
N ASP A 475 -21.85 2.28 3.96
CA ASP A 475 -22.39 3.25 3.00
C ASP A 475 -23.11 2.55 1.84
N LYS A 476 -24.44 2.69 1.80
CA LYS A 476 -25.29 2.12 0.75
C LYS A 476 -25.07 2.76 -0.63
N ALA A 477 -24.68 4.04 -0.69
CA ALA A 477 -24.39 4.70 -1.95
C ALA A 477 -23.09 4.19 -2.55
N TYR A 478 -22.06 4.00 -1.72
CA TYR A 478 -20.84 3.32 -2.12
C TYR A 478 -21.13 1.88 -2.57
N LEU A 479 -21.93 1.11 -1.81
CA LEU A 479 -22.32 -0.24 -2.21
C LEU A 479 -22.96 -0.27 -3.60
N ALA A 480 -23.88 0.66 -3.87
CA ALA A 480 -24.53 0.76 -5.18
C ALA A 480 -23.53 1.13 -6.29
N GLU A 481 -22.49 1.93 -5.99
CA GLU A 481 -21.44 2.28 -6.95
C GLU A 481 -20.54 1.08 -7.29
N ILE A 482 -20.13 0.28 -6.30
CA ILE A 482 -19.24 -0.88 -6.52
C ILE A 482 -19.97 -2.12 -6.99
N TYR A 483 -21.30 -2.18 -6.83
CA TYR A 483 -22.08 -3.38 -7.16
C TYR A 483 -21.87 -3.87 -8.60
N PRO A 484 -21.89 -3.02 -9.65
CA PRO A 484 -21.57 -3.46 -11.02
C PRO A 484 -20.18 -4.09 -11.16
N ILE A 485 -19.19 -3.59 -10.41
CA ILE A 485 -17.80 -4.09 -10.43
C ILE A 485 -17.75 -5.51 -9.86
N ILE A 486 -18.25 -5.70 -8.64
CA ILE A 486 -18.22 -7.02 -7.97
C ILE A 486 -19.12 -8.03 -8.68
N LYS A 487 -20.25 -7.58 -9.24
CA LYS A 487 -21.13 -8.39 -10.09
C LYS A 487 -20.40 -8.89 -11.33
N GLY A 488 -19.73 -7.99 -12.06
CA GLY A 488 -18.99 -8.35 -13.27
C GLY A 488 -17.88 -9.37 -13.02
N ALA A 489 -17.16 -9.25 -11.91
CA ALA A 489 -16.17 -10.26 -11.52
C ALA A 489 -16.85 -11.61 -11.20
N ALA A 490 -17.97 -11.61 -10.46
CA ALA A 490 -18.69 -12.84 -10.16
C ALA A 490 -19.26 -13.53 -11.41
N GLN A 491 -19.70 -12.76 -12.42
CA GLN A 491 -20.13 -13.29 -13.71
C GLN A 491 -18.97 -13.98 -14.45
N PHE A 492 -17.77 -13.40 -14.41
CA PHE A 492 -16.58 -14.04 -14.96
C PHE A 492 -16.30 -15.40 -14.32
N TYR A 493 -16.18 -15.45 -13.00
CA TYR A 493 -15.93 -16.72 -12.32
C TYR A 493 -17.07 -17.72 -12.56
N ASN A 494 -18.34 -17.30 -12.48
CA ASN A 494 -19.47 -18.19 -12.75
C ASN A 494 -19.41 -18.81 -14.16
N SER A 495 -19.02 -18.03 -15.17
CA SER A 495 -18.94 -18.49 -16.56
C SER A 495 -17.76 -19.44 -16.83
N MET A 496 -16.64 -19.30 -16.10
CA MET A 496 -15.44 -20.10 -16.37
C MET A 496 -15.38 -21.42 -15.59
N LEU A 497 -16.27 -21.63 -14.60
CA LEU A 497 -16.29 -22.79 -13.70
C LEU A 497 -16.54 -24.08 -14.49
N VAL A 498 -15.63 -25.04 -14.33
CA VAL A 498 -15.75 -26.38 -14.89
C VAL A 498 -15.91 -27.41 -13.79
N LYS A 499 -16.62 -28.50 -14.10
CA LYS A 499 -16.77 -29.60 -13.16
C LYS A 499 -15.48 -30.43 -13.13
N ASP A 500 -14.89 -30.57 -11.95
CA ASP A 500 -13.88 -31.58 -11.68
C ASP A 500 -14.54 -32.97 -11.61
N PRO A 501 -14.14 -33.94 -12.46
CA PRO A 501 -14.79 -35.25 -12.50
C PRO A 501 -14.48 -36.12 -11.28
N GLU A 502 -13.36 -35.90 -10.58
CA GLU A 502 -12.97 -36.70 -9.41
C GLU A 502 -13.84 -36.35 -8.19
N THR A 503 -14.01 -35.06 -7.89
CA THR A 503 -14.74 -34.57 -6.72
C THR A 503 -16.20 -34.19 -7.02
N GLY A 504 -16.51 -33.90 -8.28
CA GLY A 504 -17.79 -33.37 -8.71
C GLY A 504 -17.97 -31.86 -8.45
N TRP A 505 -16.97 -31.18 -7.88
CA TRP A 505 -17.01 -29.75 -7.61
C TRP A 505 -16.85 -28.89 -8.86
N LEU A 506 -17.31 -27.65 -8.80
CA LEU A 506 -17.04 -26.61 -9.79
C LEU A 506 -15.77 -25.87 -9.40
N VAL A 507 -14.78 -25.84 -10.30
CA VAL A 507 -13.44 -25.32 -10.05
C VAL A 507 -12.94 -24.42 -11.19
N THR A 508 -11.95 -23.57 -10.89
CA THR A 508 -11.20 -22.81 -11.90
C THR A 508 -10.26 -23.70 -12.68
N SER A 509 -10.17 -23.50 -14.00
CA SER A 509 -9.20 -24.22 -14.84
C SER A 509 -8.93 -23.50 -16.16
N PRO A 510 -7.65 -23.31 -16.55
CA PRO A 510 -6.43 -23.56 -15.75
C PRO A 510 -6.29 -22.53 -14.60
N SER A 511 -5.39 -22.71 -13.65
CA SER A 511 -4.96 -21.66 -12.70
C SER A 511 -3.64 -22.06 -12.01
N VAL A 512 -3.16 -21.24 -11.09
CA VAL A 512 -1.98 -21.50 -10.23
C VAL A 512 -2.27 -21.07 -8.79
N SER A 513 -1.53 -21.59 -7.82
CA SER A 513 -1.42 -20.96 -6.49
C SER A 513 -0.25 -19.98 -6.55
N PRO A 514 -0.46 -18.65 -6.53
CA PRO A 514 0.64 -17.69 -6.68
C PRO A 514 1.65 -17.83 -5.54
N GLU A 515 2.96 -17.93 -5.77
CA GLU A 515 3.67 -18.33 -6.99
C GLU A 515 4.38 -19.68 -6.74
N ASN A 516 3.65 -20.63 -6.18
CA ASN A 516 4.18 -21.88 -5.69
C ASN A 516 4.01 -23.01 -6.71
N SER A 517 4.90 -23.99 -6.64
CA SER A 517 4.89 -25.20 -7.47
C SER A 517 4.68 -26.45 -6.64
N PHE A 518 4.39 -27.55 -7.32
CA PHE A 518 4.19 -28.86 -6.72
C PHE A 518 4.82 -29.96 -7.57
N PHE A 519 5.20 -31.07 -6.93
CA PHE A 519 5.69 -32.25 -7.64
C PHE A 519 4.54 -33.10 -8.18
N LEU A 520 4.63 -33.44 -9.47
CA LEU A 520 3.85 -34.47 -10.11
C LEU A 520 4.38 -35.87 -9.72
N PRO A 521 3.58 -36.95 -9.90
CA PRO A 521 4.02 -38.32 -9.61
C PRO A 521 5.29 -38.77 -10.36
N ASN A 522 5.58 -38.15 -11.51
CA ASN A 522 6.78 -38.41 -12.31
C ASN A 522 8.03 -37.67 -11.79
N GLY A 523 7.91 -36.89 -10.71
CA GLY A 523 9.00 -36.12 -10.09
C GLY A 523 9.27 -34.74 -10.72
N GLN A 524 8.57 -34.36 -11.79
CA GLN A 524 8.65 -33.01 -12.34
C GLN A 524 7.85 -32.02 -11.49
N ASP A 525 8.30 -30.78 -11.45
CA ASP A 525 7.53 -29.67 -10.91
C ASP A 525 6.53 -29.11 -11.93
N ALA A 526 5.39 -28.64 -11.41
CA ALA A 526 4.38 -27.93 -12.18
C ALA A 526 3.77 -26.82 -11.32
N HIS A 527 3.25 -25.79 -11.97
CA HIS A 527 2.52 -24.69 -11.34
C HIS A 527 1.03 -24.77 -11.69
N VAL A 528 0.77 -25.05 -12.97
CA VAL A 528 -0.58 -25.03 -13.54
C VAL A 528 -1.40 -26.21 -13.01
N CYS A 529 -2.59 -25.92 -12.50
CA CYS A 529 -3.49 -26.87 -11.89
C CYS A 529 -4.97 -26.52 -12.16
N MET A 530 -5.86 -27.36 -11.61
CA MET A 530 -7.30 -27.09 -11.50
C MET A 530 -7.65 -26.77 -10.04
N GLY A 531 -8.43 -25.71 -9.83
CA GLY A 531 -9.03 -25.35 -8.54
C GLY A 531 -8.06 -25.20 -7.37
N PRO A 532 -6.95 -24.44 -7.47
CA PRO A 532 -6.11 -24.16 -6.31
C PRO A 532 -6.95 -23.55 -5.18
N THR A 533 -6.58 -23.81 -3.93
CA THR A 533 -7.42 -23.45 -2.77
C THR A 533 -7.70 -21.95 -2.67
N ILE A 534 -6.74 -21.10 -3.07
CA ILE A 534 -6.94 -19.64 -3.14
C ILE A 534 -8.12 -19.25 -4.06
N ASP A 535 -8.21 -19.85 -5.25
CA ASP A 535 -9.30 -19.57 -6.19
C ASP A 535 -10.64 -19.98 -5.59
N ASN A 536 -10.69 -21.17 -4.97
CA ASN A 536 -11.91 -21.68 -4.34
C ASN A 536 -12.41 -20.74 -3.24
N GLN A 537 -11.49 -20.21 -2.43
CA GLN A 537 -11.80 -19.25 -1.37
C GLN A 537 -12.25 -17.90 -1.94
N ILE A 538 -11.57 -17.35 -2.95
CA ILE A 538 -11.94 -16.08 -3.60
C ILE A 538 -13.31 -16.17 -4.26
N VAL A 539 -13.58 -17.21 -5.05
CA VAL A 539 -14.88 -17.38 -5.72
C VAL A 539 -16.01 -17.53 -4.69
N ARG A 540 -15.78 -18.32 -3.63
CA ARG A 540 -16.75 -18.49 -2.54
C ARG A 540 -17.06 -17.16 -1.85
N GLU A 541 -16.05 -16.37 -1.52
CA GLU A 541 -16.25 -15.08 -0.87
C GLU A 541 -16.97 -14.10 -1.82
N LEU A 542 -16.50 -13.96 -3.05
CA LEU A 542 -17.07 -13.06 -4.04
C LEU A 542 -18.56 -13.36 -4.31
N PHE A 543 -18.93 -14.63 -4.47
CA PHE A 543 -20.33 -15.01 -4.67
C PHE A 543 -21.20 -14.64 -3.47
N ASN A 544 -20.73 -14.90 -2.24
CA ASN A 544 -21.43 -14.48 -1.03
C ASN A 544 -21.59 -12.95 -0.97
N ASN A 545 -20.54 -12.20 -1.32
CA ASN A 545 -20.58 -10.73 -1.32
C ASN A 545 -21.60 -10.19 -2.34
N VAL A 546 -21.63 -10.75 -3.55
CA VAL A 546 -22.61 -10.38 -4.58
C VAL A 546 -24.03 -10.74 -4.17
N ILE A 547 -24.27 -11.93 -3.60
CA ILE A 547 -25.58 -12.34 -3.07
C ILE A 547 -26.05 -11.35 -1.99
N ASN A 548 -25.18 -10.99 -1.05
CA ASN A 548 -25.47 -10.04 0.01
C ASN A 548 -25.74 -8.63 -0.53
N ALA A 549 -24.92 -8.15 -1.47
CA ALA A 549 -25.08 -6.84 -2.10
C ALA A 549 -26.39 -6.76 -2.89
N SER A 550 -26.66 -7.76 -3.74
CA SER A 550 -27.89 -7.93 -4.51
C SER A 550 -29.12 -7.86 -3.60
N ALA A 551 -29.10 -8.61 -2.48
CA ALA A 551 -30.20 -8.61 -1.52
C ALA A 551 -30.41 -7.26 -0.84
N LYS A 552 -29.32 -6.59 -0.43
CA LYS A 552 -29.36 -5.28 0.22
C LYS A 552 -29.85 -4.15 -0.70
N LEU A 553 -29.53 -4.24 -1.99
CA LEU A 553 -29.91 -3.26 -3.01
C LEU A 553 -31.25 -3.59 -3.69
N GLY A 554 -31.75 -4.82 -3.59
CA GLY A 554 -32.96 -5.28 -4.27
C GLY A 554 -32.76 -5.46 -5.78
N LEU A 555 -31.58 -5.89 -6.22
CA LEU A 555 -31.20 -6.03 -7.64
C LEU A 555 -30.86 -7.49 -8.00
N ASP A 556 -30.99 -7.85 -9.29
CA ASP A 556 -30.51 -9.13 -9.87
C ASP A 556 -30.88 -10.42 -9.11
N ASN A 557 -32.17 -10.61 -8.81
CA ASN A 557 -32.67 -11.80 -8.11
C ASN A 557 -32.26 -13.12 -8.80
N ASP A 558 -32.27 -13.19 -10.12
CA ASP A 558 -31.98 -14.43 -10.86
C ASP A 558 -30.49 -14.79 -10.77
N LEU A 559 -29.60 -13.81 -10.89
CA LEU A 559 -28.17 -14.02 -10.66
C LEU A 559 -27.92 -14.49 -9.23
N ARG A 560 -28.57 -13.87 -8.24
CA ARG A 560 -28.45 -14.30 -6.84
C ARG A 560 -28.83 -15.77 -6.66
N ILE A 561 -29.97 -16.20 -7.22
CA ILE A 561 -30.41 -17.60 -7.16
C ILE A 561 -29.40 -18.54 -7.86
N GLU A 562 -28.83 -18.12 -8.99
CA GLU A 562 -27.80 -18.90 -9.68
C GLU A 562 -26.54 -19.05 -8.81
N LEU A 563 -26.02 -17.96 -8.26
CA LEU A 563 -24.82 -17.98 -7.41
C LEU A 563 -25.05 -18.81 -6.14
N GLU A 564 -26.23 -18.74 -5.52
CA GLU A 564 -26.60 -19.59 -4.38
C GLU A 564 -26.56 -21.09 -4.72
N LYS A 565 -26.99 -21.47 -5.93
CA LYS A 565 -26.89 -22.86 -6.41
C LYS A 565 -25.43 -23.25 -6.65
N ARG A 566 -24.65 -22.38 -7.28
CA ARG A 566 -23.23 -22.63 -7.60
C ARG A 566 -22.37 -22.75 -6.35
N LEU A 567 -22.61 -21.94 -5.31
CA LEU A 567 -21.91 -21.99 -4.02
C LEU A 567 -21.93 -23.37 -3.36
N LYS A 568 -23.01 -24.15 -3.56
CA LYS A 568 -23.16 -25.51 -3.04
C LYS A 568 -22.32 -26.55 -3.79
N LEU A 569 -21.85 -26.19 -4.98
CA LEU A 569 -21.03 -27.03 -5.84
C LEU A 569 -19.55 -26.63 -5.83
N LEU A 570 -19.17 -25.52 -5.20
CA LEU A 570 -17.76 -25.14 -5.05
C LEU A 570 -17.06 -26.03 -3.99
N PRO A 571 -15.74 -26.22 -4.08
CA PRO A 571 -14.95 -26.84 -3.01
C PRO A 571 -15.13 -26.09 -1.67
N PRO A 572 -14.97 -26.77 -0.52
CA PRO A 572 -15.02 -26.11 0.79
C PRO A 572 -13.93 -25.03 0.92
N SER A 573 -14.02 -24.18 1.95
CA SER A 573 -13.03 -23.12 2.18
C SER A 573 -11.62 -23.66 2.51
N GLY A 574 -11.50 -24.93 2.88
CA GLY A 574 -10.23 -25.63 3.01
C GLY A 574 -10.45 -27.14 3.06
N ILE A 575 -9.45 -27.90 2.66
CA ILE A 575 -9.40 -29.35 2.77
C ILE A 575 -8.20 -29.69 3.65
N ILE A 576 -8.42 -30.47 4.70
CA ILE A 576 -7.33 -30.89 5.59
C ILE A 576 -6.59 -32.06 4.94
N SER A 577 -5.29 -31.93 4.73
CA SER A 577 -4.43 -33.00 4.21
C SER A 577 -4.18 -34.09 5.26
N PRO A 578 -3.70 -35.29 4.85
CA PRO A 578 -3.32 -36.35 5.79
C PRO A 578 -2.26 -35.93 6.82
N ASP A 579 -1.42 -34.94 6.53
CA ASP A 579 -0.44 -34.37 7.46
C ASP A 579 -1.03 -33.28 8.38
N GLY A 580 -2.33 -33.00 8.27
CA GLY A 580 -3.08 -32.08 9.10
C GLY A 580 -3.03 -30.61 8.67
N ARG A 581 -2.34 -30.27 7.58
CA ARG A 581 -2.30 -28.90 7.03
C ARG A 581 -3.54 -28.62 6.17
N ILE A 582 -3.72 -27.36 5.75
CA ILE A 582 -4.66 -27.04 4.67
C ILE A 582 -3.96 -27.35 3.33
N GLN A 583 -4.63 -28.11 2.46
CA GLN A 583 -4.13 -28.38 1.12
C GLN A 583 -4.08 -27.10 0.28
N GLU A 584 -2.95 -26.84 -0.38
CA GLU A 584 -2.80 -25.71 -1.30
C GLU A 584 -3.47 -25.94 -2.65
N TRP A 585 -3.56 -27.21 -3.08
CA TRP A 585 -4.22 -27.67 -4.29
C TRP A 585 -5.32 -28.69 -3.95
N LEU A 586 -6.15 -29.10 -4.93
CA LEU A 586 -7.19 -30.12 -4.71
C LEU A 586 -6.64 -31.51 -4.33
N LYS A 587 -5.36 -31.75 -4.63
CA LYS A 587 -4.64 -32.98 -4.28
C LYS A 587 -3.53 -32.63 -3.28
N PRO A 588 -3.17 -33.57 -2.38
CA PRO A 588 -2.11 -33.36 -1.39
C PRO A 588 -0.73 -33.51 -2.04
N TYR A 589 -0.42 -32.65 -3.02
CA TYR A 589 0.88 -32.67 -3.69
C TYR A 589 2.00 -32.31 -2.73
N LYS A 590 3.19 -32.84 -3.00
CA LYS A 590 4.41 -32.45 -2.30
C LYS A 590 4.95 -31.15 -2.88
N GLU A 591 5.35 -30.25 -2.01
CA GLU A 591 5.91 -28.93 -2.36
C GLU A 591 7.44 -29.01 -2.52
N PRO A 592 8.02 -28.38 -3.55
CA PRO A 592 9.47 -28.18 -3.67
C PRO A 592 10.02 -27.24 -2.59
N ASP A 593 9.25 -26.21 -2.25
CA ASP A 593 9.58 -25.23 -1.20
C ASP A 593 8.47 -25.15 -0.14
N PRO A 594 8.54 -25.95 0.94
CA PRO A 594 7.57 -25.90 2.03
C PRO A 594 7.56 -24.56 2.78
N GLN A 595 8.62 -23.76 2.69
CA GLN A 595 8.76 -22.45 3.35
C GLN A 595 8.53 -21.29 2.38
N HIS A 596 7.86 -21.56 1.26
CA HIS A 596 7.57 -20.57 0.23
C HIS A 596 6.97 -19.29 0.82
N ARG A 597 7.39 -18.15 0.25
CA ARG A 597 7.02 -16.82 0.73
C ARG A 597 5.51 -16.54 0.63
N HIS A 598 4.81 -17.11 -0.34
CA HIS A 598 3.35 -17.03 -0.42
C HIS A 598 2.68 -18.10 0.45
N VAL A 599 1.55 -17.71 1.04
CA VAL A 599 0.66 -18.60 1.80
C VAL A 599 -0.76 -18.47 1.26
N SER A 600 -0.87 -18.50 -0.08
CA SER A 600 -2.06 -18.13 -0.86
C SER A 600 -3.31 -18.92 -0.47
N HIS A 601 -3.16 -20.20 -0.14
CA HIS A 601 -4.25 -21.07 0.32
C HIS A 601 -4.79 -20.73 1.73
N LEU A 602 -4.24 -19.73 2.41
CA LEU A 602 -4.79 -19.15 3.64
C LEU A 602 -5.51 -17.82 3.41
N TYR A 603 -5.79 -17.41 2.17
CA TYR A 603 -6.65 -16.25 1.86
C TYR A 603 -7.97 -16.27 2.66
N GLY A 604 -8.54 -17.46 2.84
CA GLY A 604 -9.75 -17.71 3.63
C GLY A 604 -9.64 -17.38 5.13
N LEU A 605 -8.42 -17.33 5.69
CA LEU A 605 -8.15 -16.89 7.08
C LEU A 605 -7.97 -15.38 7.16
N TYR A 606 -7.26 -14.80 6.18
CA TYR A 606 -7.11 -13.37 5.99
C TYR A 606 -6.76 -13.09 4.52
N PRO A 607 -7.35 -12.07 3.86
CA PRO A 607 -8.28 -11.10 4.42
C PRO A 607 -9.72 -11.59 4.52
N ALA A 608 -10.08 -12.68 3.83
CA ALA A 608 -11.43 -13.21 3.87
C ALA A 608 -11.74 -13.83 5.25
N PRO A 609 -13.01 -13.85 5.69
CA PRO A 609 -13.42 -14.46 6.95
C PRO A 609 -14.03 -15.87 6.77
N LEU A 610 -13.46 -16.69 5.88
CA LEU A 610 -13.97 -18.05 5.60
C LEU A 610 -13.45 -19.11 6.58
N ILE A 611 -12.33 -18.81 7.27
CA ILE A 611 -11.69 -19.64 8.28
C ILE A 611 -11.56 -18.79 9.54
N THR A 612 -12.29 -19.14 10.59
CA THR A 612 -12.17 -18.48 11.90
C THR A 612 -12.12 -19.53 13.03
N PRO A 613 -11.46 -19.24 14.16
CA PRO A 613 -11.50 -20.10 15.34
C PRO A 613 -12.92 -20.37 15.85
N GLU A 614 -13.83 -19.41 15.69
CA GLU A 614 -15.20 -19.48 16.16
C GLU A 614 -16.12 -20.34 15.27
N SER A 615 -16.01 -20.24 13.94
CA SER A 615 -16.93 -20.90 13.01
C SER A 615 -16.37 -22.17 12.36
N THR A 616 -15.05 -22.30 12.26
CA THR A 616 -14.38 -23.42 11.58
C THR A 616 -13.12 -23.84 12.35
N PRO A 617 -13.24 -24.31 13.60
CA PRO A 617 -12.11 -24.57 14.48
C PRO A 617 -11.11 -25.60 13.92
N GLU A 618 -11.60 -26.62 13.22
CA GLU A 618 -10.74 -27.64 12.59
C GLU A 618 -9.86 -27.06 11.47
N LEU A 619 -10.41 -26.15 10.65
CA LEU A 619 -9.64 -25.44 9.63
C LEU A 619 -8.68 -24.42 10.24
N ALA A 620 -9.06 -23.77 11.35
CA ALA A 620 -8.17 -22.86 12.07
C ALA A 620 -6.94 -23.61 12.62
N GLU A 621 -7.14 -24.80 13.17
CA GLU A 621 -6.04 -25.66 13.64
C GLU A 621 -5.16 -26.15 12.48
N ALA A 622 -5.77 -26.55 11.35
CA ALA A 622 -5.02 -26.91 10.15
C ALA A 622 -4.21 -25.72 9.59
N ALA A 623 -4.74 -24.50 9.67
CA ALA A 623 -4.02 -23.29 9.28
C ALA A 623 -2.82 -23.01 10.20
N LYS A 624 -2.91 -23.28 11.51
CA LYS A 624 -1.75 -23.20 12.42
C LYS A 624 -0.63 -24.13 11.95
N LYS A 625 -0.95 -25.40 11.66
CA LYS A 625 0.01 -26.39 11.14
C LYS A 625 0.61 -25.98 9.80
N THR A 626 -0.19 -25.40 8.90
CA THR A 626 0.31 -24.81 7.65
C THR A 626 1.37 -23.72 7.94
N LEU A 627 1.09 -22.80 8.86
CA LEU A 627 2.01 -21.70 9.19
C LEU A 627 3.28 -22.19 9.89
N GLU A 628 3.19 -23.24 10.72
CA GLU A 628 4.36 -23.86 11.34
C GLU A 628 5.33 -24.41 10.29
N VAL A 629 4.83 -25.04 9.22
CA VAL A 629 5.66 -25.55 8.12
C VAL A 629 6.18 -24.41 7.23
N ARG A 630 5.35 -23.41 6.93
CA ARG A 630 5.76 -22.22 6.15
C ARG A 630 6.84 -21.37 6.84
N GLY A 631 6.95 -21.47 8.16
CA GLY A 631 7.93 -20.73 8.94
C GLY A 631 7.66 -19.23 9.04
N ASP A 632 8.51 -18.52 9.77
CA ASP A 632 8.29 -17.13 10.21
C ASP A 632 9.11 -16.06 9.44
N ASP A 633 9.92 -16.45 8.46
CA ASP A 633 10.76 -15.50 7.70
C ASP A 633 10.27 -15.41 6.23
N GLY A 634 10.89 -14.52 5.47
CA GLY A 634 10.57 -14.20 4.08
C GLY A 634 10.87 -12.72 3.78
N PRO A 635 10.45 -12.22 2.61
CA PRO A 635 10.36 -10.78 2.38
C PRO A 635 9.38 -10.13 3.37
N SER A 636 9.51 -8.83 3.63
CA SER A 636 8.72 -8.16 4.68
C SER A 636 7.21 -8.27 4.52
N TRP A 637 6.68 -8.26 3.30
CA TRP A 637 5.26 -8.48 3.05
C TRP A 637 4.82 -9.89 3.49
N SER A 638 5.66 -10.92 3.30
CA SER A 638 5.36 -12.30 3.71
C SER A 638 5.32 -12.40 5.22
N ILE A 639 6.29 -11.80 5.90
CA ILE A 639 6.34 -11.74 7.37
C ILE A 639 5.10 -11.00 7.92
N ALA A 640 4.71 -9.88 7.29
CA ALA A 640 3.51 -9.12 7.65
C ALA A 640 2.23 -9.93 7.42
N TYR A 641 2.13 -10.68 6.33
CA TYR A 641 0.97 -11.53 6.05
C TYR A 641 0.85 -12.66 7.06
N LYS A 642 1.97 -13.31 7.39
CA LYS A 642 2.04 -14.32 8.47
C LYS A 642 1.65 -13.73 9.82
N MET A 643 2.04 -12.48 10.11
CA MET A 643 1.66 -11.78 11.35
C MET A 643 0.14 -11.63 11.45
N LEU A 644 -0.52 -11.27 10.35
CA LEU A 644 -1.98 -11.19 10.27
C LEU A 644 -2.65 -12.54 10.48
N PHE A 645 -2.14 -13.61 9.88
CA PHE A 645 -2.68 -14.95 10.08
C PHE A 645 -2.59 -15.40 11.55
N TRP A 646 -1.43 -15.23 12.18
CA TRP A 646 -1.29 -15.56 13.60
C TRP A 646 -2.18 -14.68 14.50
N SER A 647 -2.42 -13.42 14.12
CA SER A 647 -3.37 -12.54 14.81
C SER A 647 -4.80 -13.06 14.70
N ARG A 648 -5.25 -13.49 13.51
CA ARG A 648 -6.56 -14.11 13.28
C ARG A 648 -6.75 -15.42 14.04
N LEU A 649 -5.66 -16.16 14.24
CA LEU A 649 -5.63 -17.41 15.01
C LEU A 649 -5.51 -17.18 16.54
N LYS A 650 -5.56 -15.93 16.99
CA LYS A 650 -5.48 -15.50 18.40
C LYS A 650 -4.13 -15.79 19.07
N GLU A 651 -3.06 -15.93 18.28
CA GLU A 651 -1.70 -16.24 18.75
C GLU A 651 -0.86 -14.97 18.87
N GLY A 652 -1.19 -14.12 19.86
CA GLY A 652 -0.60 -12.79 20.01
C GLY A 652 0.92 -12.77 20.17
N ASN A 653 1.48 -13.70 20.94
CA ASN A 653 2.94 -13.83 21.11
C ASN A 653 3.65 -14.20 19.80
N ARG A 654 3.00 -15.00 18.95
CA ARG A 654 3.52 -15.41 17.64
C ARG A 654 3.46 -14.26 16.65
N ALA A 655 2.36 -13.51 16.62
CA ALA A 655 2.25 -12.27 15.86
C ALA A 655 3.32 -11.24 16.28
N TYR A 656 3.56 -11.08 17.58
CA TYR A 656 4.61 -10.20 18.08
C TYR A 656 6.03 -10.67 17.73
N LYS A 657 6.28 -11.98 17.67
CA LYS A 657 7.54 -12.52 17.13
C LYS A 657 7.78 -12.03 15.70
N LEU A 658 6.76 -12.07 14.84
CA LEU A 658 6.86 -11.61 13.45
C LEU A 658 7.05 -10.10 13.35
N LEU A 659 6.37 -9.31 14.19
CA LEU A 659 6.64 -7.87 14.27
C LEU A 659 8.11 -7.58 14.61
N LYS A 660 8.70 -8.34 15.55
CA LYS A 660 10.13 -8.24 15.87
C LYS A 660 11.01 -8.60 14.67
N THR A 661 10.62 -9.61 13.89
CA THR A 661 11.33 -9.97 12.64
C THR A 661 11.26 -8.85 11.61
N ILE A 662 10.11 -8.18 11.42
CA ILE A 662 9.97 -7.03 10.51
C ILE A 662 10.82 -5.86 10.97
N LEU A 663 10.91 -5.60 12.28
CA LEU A 663 11.72 -4.51 12.83
C LEU A 663 13.24 -4.78 12.81
N ARG A 664 13.68 -5.91 12.24
CA ARG A 664 15.09 -6.22 12.00
C ARG A 664 15.70 -5.18 11.06
N PRO A 665 16.82 -4.51 11.43
CA PRO A 665 17.54 -3.64 10.52
C PRO A 665 18.04 -4.38 9.29
N THR A 666 17.74 -3.86 8.10
CA THR A 666 18.21 -4.36 6.80
C THR A 666 18.85 -3.22 6.02
N LEU A 667 20.01 -3.46 5.41
CA LEU A 667 20.73 -2.49 4.57
C LEU A 667 20.88 -2.94 3.11
N ALA A 668 20.60 -4.22 2.82
CA ALA A 668 20.66 -4.75 1.47
C ALA A 668 19.58 -4.10 0.59
N THR A 669 19.92 -3.77 -0.65
CA THR A 669 19.02 -3.13 -1.63
C THR A 669 18.87 -3.95 -2.91
N ASN A 670 19.54 -5.10 -3.02
CA ASN A 670 19.31 -6.04 -4.10
C ASN A 670 18.01 -6.81 -3.89
N ILE A 671 17.39 -7.22 -5.00
CA ILE A 671 16.18 -8.05 -4.99
C ILE A 671 16.44 -9.37 -4.25
N ASN A 672 15.57 -9.69 -3.29
CA ASN A 672 15.57 -10.93 -2.53
C ASN A 672 14.15 -11.48 -2.38
N TYR A 673 13.92 -12.68 -2.91
CA TYR A 673 12.64 -13.39 -2.80
C TYR A 673 12.57 -14.33 -1.58
N GLY A 674 13.67 -14.52 -0.86
CA GLY A 674 13.78 -15.44 0.28
C GLY A 674 13.69 -14.77 1.65
N ALA A 675 14.21 -15.46 2.67
CA ALA A 675 14.32 -14.94 4.03
C ALA A 675 15.26 -13.71 4.12
N GLY A 676 15.09 -12.91 5.17
CA GLY A 676 15.93 -11.73 5.39
C GLY A 676 15.19 -10.39 5.29
N GLY A 677 13.86 -10.40 5.25
CA GLY A 677 13.06 -9.18 5.32
C GLY A 677 13.30 -8.38 6.61
N GLY A 678 13.04 -7.09 6.60
CA GLY A 678 13.21 -6.22 7.75
C GLY A 678 12.74 -4.79 7.47
N VAL A 679 13.39 -3.82 8.10
CA VAL A 679 13.20 -2.39 7.84
C VAL A 679 14.55 -1.72 7.63
N TYR A 680 14.57 -0.71 6.76
CA TYR A 680 15.70 0.20 6.62
C TYR A 680 15.77 1.16 7.82
N PRO A 681 16.88 1.92 7.98
CA PRO A 681 17.01 2.86 9.10
C PRO A 681 15.90 3.92 9.15
N ASN A 682 15.27 4.26 8.02
CA ASN A 682 14.10 5.14 7.94
C ASN A 682 12.75 4.45 8.20
N LEU A 683 12.76 3.21 8.72
CA LEU A 683 11.60 2.36 9.00
C LEU A 683 10.78 1.93 7.77
N LEU A 684 11.18 2.24 6.54
CA LEU A 684 10.56 1.65 5.35
C LEU A 684 10.87 0.15 5.31
N SER A 685 9.89 -0.68 4.95
CA SER A 685 10.09 -2.12 4.90
C SER A 685 11.02 -2.53 3.77
N ALA A 686 11.84 -3.53 4.08
CA ALA A 686 12.77 -4.17 3.17
C ALA A 686 12.30 -5.60 2.96
N GLY A 687 11.67 -5.91 1.84
CA GLY A 687 11.66 -7.27 1.30
C GLY A 687 12.69 -7.29 0.17
N PRO A 688 13.98 -6.98 0.49
CA PRO A 688 14.78 -5.98 -0.22
C PRO A 688 14.67 -6.11 -1.74
N PRO A 689 14.56 -5.00 -2.49
CA PRO A 689 14.65 -3.59 -2.06
C PRO A 689 13.43 -3.08 -1.24
N PHE A 690 13.37 -1.76 -1.06
CA PHE A 690 12.20 -1.08 -0.50
C PHE A 690 10.91 -1.46 -1.24
N GLN A 691 9.98 -2.02 -0.48
CA GLN A 691 8.61 -2.33 -0.84
C GLN A 691 7.72 -1.91 0.34
N ILE A 692 6.69 -1.11 0.09
CA ILE A 692 5.90 -0.47 1.16
C ILE A 692 4.84 -1.38 1.77
N ASP A 693 4.47 -2.44 1.07
CA ASP A 693 3.50 -3.45 1.49
C ASP A 693 3.77 -3.97 2.91
N GLY A 694 5.01 -4.30 3.25
CA GLY A 694 5.40 -4.73 4.59
C GLY A 694 5.06 -3.72 5.71
N ASN A 695 5.21 -2.41 5.47
CA ASN A 695 4.80 -1.37 6.42
C ASN A 695 3.29 -1.40 6.64
N PHE A 696 2.51 -1.47 5.56
CA PHE A 696 1.05 -1.44 5.63
C PHE A 696 0.47 -2.73 6.21
N GLY A 697 0.98 -3.89 5.79
CA GLY A 697 0.56 -5.20 6.29
C GLY A 697 0.84 -5.36 7.78
N ALA A 698 2.02 -4.95 8.25
CA ALA A 698 2.35 -5.03 9.67
C ALA A 698 1.55 -4.02 10.52
N THR A 699 1.21 -2.85 9.95
CA THR A 699 0.28 -1.90 10.57
C THR A 699 -1.10 -2.51 10.72
N ALA A 700 -1.59 -3.22 9.68
CA ALA A 700 -2.83 -3.99 9.77
C ALA A 700 -2.73 -5.10 10.82
N GLY A 701 -1.59 -5.79 10.90
CA GLY A 701 -1.30 -6.81 11.91
C GLY A 701 -1.43 -6.28 13.33
N ILE A 702 -0.82 -5.13 13.64
CA ILE A 702 -0.98 -4.49 14.95
C ILE A 702 -2.45 -4.12 15.21
N GLY A 703 -3.18 -3.65 14.19
CA GLY A 703 -4.61 -3.39 14.28
C GLY A 703 -5.42 -4.64 14.63
N GLU A 704 -5.18 -5.74 13.93
CA GLU A 704 -5.83 -7.05 14.11
C GLU A 704 -5.48 -7.74 15.45
N MET A 705 -4.33 -7.40 16.06
CA MET A 705 -4.00 -7.81 17.42
C MET A 705 -4.86 -7.08 18.47
N LEU A 706 -5.25 -5.83 18.19
CA LEU A 706 -6.01 -4.97 19.09
C LEU A 706 -7.52 -5.17 18.96
N ILE A 707 -8.04 -5.24 17.73
CA ILE A 707 -9.46 -5.44 17.46
C ILE A 707 -9.68 -6.36 16.25
N GLN A 708 -10.75 -7.14 16.28
CA GLN A 708 -11.22 -7.92 15.13
C GLN A 708 -12.73 -7.75 14.99
N SER A 709 -13.25 -7.64 13.77
CA SER A 709 -14.69 -7.45 13.54
C SER A 709 -15.30 -8.31 12.43
N HIS A 710 -14.54 -9.29 11.94
CA HIS A 710 -14.87 -10.07 10.74
C HIS A 710 -15.71 -11.34 11.03
N ALA A 711 -15.79 -11.77 12.29
CA ALA A 711 -16.48 -12.99 12.72
C ALA A 711 -17.95 -12.75 13.15
N GLY A 712 -18.54 -11.62 12.72
CA GLY A 712 -19.93 -11.25 13.06
C GLY A 712 -20.11 -10.58 14.43
N PHE A 713 -19.01 -10.20 15.09
CA PHE A 713 -18.96 -9.42 16.33
C PHE A 713 -17.65 -8.63 16.39
N VAL A 714 -17.62 -7.56 17.18
CA VAL A 714 -16.40 -6.81 17.49
C VAL A 714 -15.69 -7.46 18.69
N GLU A 715 -14.49 -7.95 18.52
CA GLU A 715 -13.65 -8.50 19.59
C GLU A 715 -12.58 -7.51 20.01
N LEU A 716 -12.46 -7.30 21.32
CA LEU A 716 -11.44 -6.42 21.91
C LEU A 716 -10.29 -7.25 22.49
N LEU A 717 -9.06 -6.88 22.14
CA LEU A 717 -7.82 -7.56 22.51
C LEU A 717 -7.77 -9.05 22.09
N PRO A 718 -8.11 -9.41 20.84
CA PRO A 718 -8.19 -10.80 20.38
C PRO A 718 -6.84 -11.52 20.38
N ALA A 719 -5.72 -10.81 20.16
CA ALA A 719 -4.40 -11.43 19.99
C ALA A 719 -3.27 -10.56 20.56
N MET A 720 -3.40 -10.13 21.82
CA MET A 720 -2.38 -9.33 22.49
C MET A 720 -1.18 -10.18 22.94
N PRO A 721 0.07 -9.70 22.77
CA PRO A 721 1.25 -10.37 23.29
C PRO A 721 1.47 -10.00 24.76
N ASP A 722 2.15 -10.87 25.49
CA ASP A 722 2.41 -10.70 26.93
C ASP A 722 3.09 -9.35 27.23
N ALA A 723 3.99 -8.91 26.36
CA ALA A 723 4.71 -7.65 26.46
C ALA A 723 3.80 -6.41 26.53
N TRP A 724 2.56 -6.48 26.04
CA TRP A 724 1.64 -5.34 25.97
C TRP A 724 0.46 -5.46 26.96
N LEU A 725 0.35 -6.57 27.71
CA LEU A 725 -0.79 -6.82 28.60
C LEU A 725 -0.79 -5.91 29.83
N LYS A 726 0.38 -5.41 30.26
CA LYS A 726 0.51 -4.66 31.52
C LYS A 726 -0.50 -3.51 31.62
N GLU A 727 -0.47 -2.62 30.64
CA GLU A 727 -1.37 -1.47 30.52
C GLU A 727 -1.38 -0.94 29.09
N GLY A 728 -2.47 -0.30 28.69
CA GLY A 728 -2.49 0.48 27.46
C GLY A 728 -3.84 1.11 27.15
N GLU A 729 -3.85 1.92 26.10
CA GLU A 729 -5.02 2.64 25.62
C GLU A 729 -4.96 2.75 24.11
N VAL A 730 -6.11 2.60 23.47
CA VAL A 730 -6.30 2.98 22.08
C VAL A 730 -7.59 3.77 21.93
N LYS A 731 -7.57 4.78 21.07
CA LYS A 731 -8.73 5.57 20.70
C LYS A 731 -8.86 5.66 19.20
N GLY A 732 -10.09 5.55 18.72
CA GLY A 732 -10.46 5.91 17.37
C GLY A 732 -10.25 4.84 16.29
N LEU A 733 -9.93 3.59 16.66
CA LEU A 733 -9.92 2.49 15.68
C LEU A 733 -11.32 2.27 15.10
N LYS A 734 -11.42 1.73 13.89
CA LYS A 734 -12.70 1.36 13.28
C LYS A 734 -12.94 -0.14 13.29
N ALA A 735 -14.21 -0.52 13.38
CA ALA A 735 -14.70 -1.88 13.19
C ALA A 735 -15.85 -1.90 12.17
N GLU A 736 -16.09 -3.06 11.57
CA GLU A 736 -17.19 -3.31 10.63
C GLU A 736 -18.55 -2.87 11.21
N GLY A 737 -19.40 -2.27 10.37
CA GLY A 737 -20.66 -1.65 10.78
C GLY A 737 -20.55 -0.14 11.05
N ASN A 738 -19.41 0.47 10.75
CA ASN A 738 -19.10 1.89 10.99
C ASN A 738 -19.06 2.25 12.49
N PHE A 739 -18.41 1.38 13.27
CA PHE A 739 -18.14 1.62 14.68
C PHE A 739 -16.75 2.20 14.89
N THR A 740 -16.63 3.17 15.79
CA THR A 740 -15.37 3.69 16.29
C THR A 740 -15.15 3.20 17.72
N ILE A 741 -13.96 2.66 17.97
CA ILE A 741 -13.62 1.93 19.19
C ILE A 741 -12.60 2.73 20.00
N ASN A 742 -12.94 3.00 21.26
CA ASN A 742 -12.00 3.45 22.27
C ASN A 742 -11.91 2.37 23.34
N MET A 743 -10.71 2.03 23.82
CA MET A 743 -10.56 1.12 24.95
C MET A 743 -9.30 1.38 25.76
N LYS A 744 -9.37 1.02 27.04
CA LYS A 744 -8.27 0.95 27.99
C LYS A 744 -8.18 -0.45 28.55
N TRP A 745 -6.97 -0.92 28.82
CA TRP A 745 -6.73 -2.20 29.46
C TRP A 745 -5.64 -2.12 30.51
N GLU A 746 -5.73 -3.01 31.49
CA GLU A 746 -4.75 -3.23 32.53
C GLU A 746 -4.68 -4.73 32.83
N LYS A 747 -3.48 -5.26 32.99
CA LYS A 747 -3.23 -6.69 33.31
C LYS A 747 -4.00 -7.65 32.37
N GLY A 748 -3.99 -7.32 31.09
CA GLY A 748 -4.61 -8.10 30.01
C GLY A 748 -6.14 -8.05 29.97
N LYS A 749 -6.79 -7.20 30.77
CA LYS A 749 -8.25 -7.05 30.78
C LYS A 749 -8.66 -5.66 30.35
N VAL A 750 -9.65 -5.57 29.48
CA VAL A 750 -10.31 -4.31 29.12
C VAL A 750 -11.02 -3.78 30.37
N THR A 751 -10.62 -2.59 30.84
CA THR A 751 -11.17 -1.92 32.03
C THR A 751 -12.19 -0.84 31.67
N LYS A 752 -12.05 -0.24 30.48
CA LYS A 752 -13.02 0.70 29.92
C LYS A 752 -13.06 0.53 28.41
N TYR A 753 -14.24 0.58 27.81
CA TYR A 753 -14.39 0.69 26.37
C TYR A 753 -15.61 1.55 26.00
N GLU A 754 -15.55 2.17 24.83
CA GLU A 754 -16.65 2.91 24.21
C GLU A 754 -16.75 2.47 22.76
N ILE A 755 -17.97 2.12 22.33
CA ILE A 755 -18.29 1.80 20.95
C ILE A 755 -19.17 2.93 20.43
N LEU A 756 -18.67 3.68 19.46
CA LEU A 756 -19.31 4.87 18.93
C LEU A 756 -19.81 4.61 17.51
N SER A 757 -20.94 5.17 17.12
CA SER A 757 -21.39 5.19 15.72
C SER A 757 -22.16 6.47 15.40
N PRO A 758 -22.28 6.86 14.12
CA PRO A 758 -23.05 8.06 13.74
C PRO A 758 -24.52 8.01 14.19
N VAL A 759 -25.10 6.81 14.20
CA VAL A 759 -26.44 6.50 14.71
C VAL A 759 -26.33 5.35 15.70
N PRO A 760 -26.84 5.48 16.94
CA PRO A 760 -26.87 4.39 17.91
C PRO A 760 -27.42 3.11 17.29
N THR A 761 -26.62 2.04 17.30
CA THR A 761 -26.89 0.80 16.58
C THR A 761 -26.54 -0.37 17.51
N LYS A 762 -27.31 -1.46 17.42
CA LYS A 762 -27.00 -2.70 18.13
C LYS A 762 -25.71 -3.30 17.59
N VAL A 763 -24.84 -3.75 18.49
CA VAL A 763 -23.56 -4.37 18.14
C VAL A 763 -23.25 -5.50 19.11
N LYS A 764 -22.79 -6.63 18.57
CA LYS A 764 -22.24 -7.73 19.35
C LYS A 764 -20.77 -7.43 19.63
N VAL A 765 -20.39 -7.46 20.90
CA VAL A 765 -19.02 -7.17 21.36
C VAL A 765 -18.54 -8.32 22.23
N LYS A 766 -17.39 -8.89 21.91
CA LYS A 766 -16.67 -9.86 22.74
C LYS A 766 -15.57 -9.13 23.50
N VAL A 767 -15.69 -9.09 24.81
CA VAL A 767 -14.77 -8.36 25.70
C VAL A 767 -14.45 -9.23 26.90
N ASN A 768 -13.15 -9.37 27.23
CA ASN A 768 -12.67 -10.23 28.32
C ASN A 768 -13.23 -11.67 28.26
N GLY A 769 -13.40 -12.22 27.05
CA GLY A 769 -13.94 -13.56 26.82
C GLY A 769 -15.47 -13.67 26.81
N GLU A 770 -16.20 -12.60 27.12
CA GLU A 770 -17.67 -12.59 27.19
C GLU A 770 -18.28 -11.89 25.96
N LEU A 771 -19.20 -12.56 25.26
CA LEU A 771 -19.97 -11.98 24.17
C LEU A 771 -21.24 -11.30 24.70
N LYS A 772 -21.44 -10.02 24.36
CA LYS A 772 -22.59 -9.20 24.80
C LYS A 772 -23.17 -8.44 23.61
N GLU A 773 -24.48 -8.19 23.63
CA GLU A 773 -25.11 -7.24 22.71
C GLU A 773 -25.31 -5.90 23.45
N ILE A 774 -24.81 -4.81 22.88
CA ILE A 774 -24.96 -3.46 23.41
C ILE A 774 -25.49 -2.51 22.35
N ILE A 775 -25.92 -1.32 22.76
CA ILE A 775 -26.23 -0.21 21.85
C ILE A 775 -25.02 0.73 21.87
N SER A 776 -24.47 1.03 20.70
CA SER A 776 -23.38 2.00 20.57
C SER A 776 -23.81 3.41 21.00
N SER A 777 -22.86 4.17 21.53
CA SER A 777 -23.07 5.59 21.81
C SER A 777 -22.96 6.42 20.52
N LYS A 778 -23.59 7.59 20.49
CA LYS A 778 -23.50 8.50 19.35
C LYS A 778 -22.09 9.12 19.29
N LEU A 779 -21.49 9.08 18.10
CA LEU A 779 -20.18 9.68 17.79
C LEU A 779 -20.18 11.21 17.91
#